data_AF-A0AAD7AY54-F1
#
_entry.id   AF-A0AAD7AY54-F1
#
_cell.length_a   1.000
_cell.length_b   1.000
_cell.length_c   1.000
_cell.angle_alpha   90.00
_cell.angle_beta   90.00
_cell.angle_gamma   90.00
#
_symmetry.space_group_name_H-M   'P 1'
#
loop_
_entity.id
_entity.type
_entity.pdbx_description
1 polymer ?
#
loop_
_entity_poly.entity_id
_entity_poly.type
_entity_poly.pdbx_seq_one_letter_code
_entity_poly.pdbx_strand_id
1 'polypeptide(L)'
;MKRLAGRKGVYALSKALNLPSAATIRASKPLRLLPSVAAPKPSEIGTNICTFFGPASPNARCRKAGHSMICDGIHLSQRACWYRARNQILGLCSEHAEGLDLGMNDMSSILKLVEAVHGESPTCHYGREATVVAVGAFRDDMYHAFPIAQIQTCKSQKGPDFADLLRTTIDQWSVHGEPHNGPLFVASFDGDSVFREGAFLVLMSSTVEPSSPLYLRLSGCRGLNLQCGKNQIVAAGDPKHITKRVATSERSTEGTMIDQTIINRAILTQWLERLPGQTPETVAILVDPADHQNVPRAYKLLRAVISLGRDGLPESEFRTPTDLSVRRAFTLSGEMWASFLDAFVDRHLSLYQRLEYLSKFAHMAFVFYRSHGSSFLSNQLYGDLQGLVKGAFFCVARQQQLDPNQAFYLYQIGSDRLEEIFSEVRTESHDSNCDALQLSERLSSAADTLGIFNEHTEWHQGHIRRSWSGKEADHVNPTYFTGDQTVKDVSLVAAWNSGYHSADHFLSDHGIEFDFLEILSQEGVDFLRPNGGGVYPGRSTAKDRSMPPDSDAATTTVATAAADEDEDDPMNGSPDDLPNILFEDLLPEPEDDEQATDEVSNSLSDQSDSATSTNDWLQYQLDDGDGSSKQLHKASILSTLFNSDRRHLSADRLLRVRCYTKDGGRKPNLNHQEFSGEHSFNLGDIAVTLIRTDDLVAAAVIKVTVIQKDNQRLSQVDTEDLGSMTSKVAITGQILVLRDVFVISCDNATSSSRKWLWNGTYAKFEPLRGTQSVVEDGTRKALSIKVPGAFVHPLDAEIEEAKHLPFTEFEALRTKNMPHVWAVSHDDLCAIVFTLYGALDATTVLKHLPKHGKSTVFPYFDRKLDSHHGFIIAGPTQLLAEKGAQAEKIPCYQCQVLIKPDEARNHVGGHILKSINGVREDSLHEEVDTANPCGFCGRGNCEVDLSGTTTSKVAPKVSSQCLRTHPFSMGHAKKYSATTPCTNVPVFCLLCPTIAPRKSPAVFWKYSIFAHIREQHPRYWDAALNRPQNLSEQFELNLAISHAETLALGAVFGVPAPAATRRNKRPLGEITNDTQPPSFRRRV
;
A
#
# COMPACT_ATOMS: atom_id res chain seq x y z
N MET A 1 -10.01 -27.89 35.80
CA MET A 1 -8.90 -28.05 36.78
C MET A 1 -7.52 -28.24 36.14
N LYS A 2 -7.27 -29.27 35.33
CA LYS A 2 -5.96 -29.46 34.66
C LYS A 2 -5.50 -28.25 33.86
N ARG A 3 -6.41 -27.63 33.12
CA ARG A 3 -6.14 -26.43 32.33
C ARG A 3 -5.92 -25.19 33.19
N LEU A 4 -6.71 -25.01 34.26
CA LEU A 4 -6.71 -23.80 35.08
C LEU A 4 -5.61 -23.76 36.17
N ALA A 5 -5.27 -24.89 36.77
CA ALA A 5 -4.35 -24.97 37.92
C ALA A 5 -3.01 -25.66 37.60
N GLY A 6 -2.82 -26.07 36.33
CA GLY A 6 -1.64 -26.78 35.86
C GLY A 6 -1.42 -28.15 36.53
N ARG A 7 -0.31 -28.80 36.18
CA ARG A 7 0.02 -30.16 36.65
C ARG A 7 0.18 -30.24 38.17
N LYS A 8 0.80 -29.22 38.77
CA LYS A 8 1.01 -29.13 40.24
C LYS A 8 -0.33 -29.01 40.98
N GLY A 9 -1.25 -28.18 40.48
CA GLY A 9 -2.58 -28.03 41.08
C GLY A 9 -3.42 -29.30 40.98
N VAL A 10 -3.39 -29.99 39.82
CA VAL A 10 -4.07 -31.30 39.68
C VAL A 10 -3.51 -32.31 40.65
N TYR A 11 -2.18 -32.40 40.78
CA TYR A 11 -1.56 -33.33 41.71
C TYR A 11 -1.98 -33.06 43.16
N ALA A 12 -1.86 -31.80 43.60
CA ALA A 12 -2.21 -31.39 44.95
C ALA A 12 -3.69 -31.70 45.28
N LEU A 13 -4.61 -31.36 44.37
CA LEU A 13 -6.04 -31.58 44.57
C LEU A 13 -6.45 -33.05 44.41
N SER A 14 -5.78 -33.80 43.54
CA SER A 14 -5.98 -35.25 43.45
C SER A 14 -5.64 -35.94 44.77
N LYS A 15 -4.56 -35.50 45.43
CA LYS A 15 -4.17 -36.00 46.77
C LYS A 15 -5.06 -35.46 47.90
N ALA A 16 -5.45 -34.20 47.86
CA ALA A 16 -6.20 -33.57 48.95
C ALA A 16 -7.71 -33.86 48.92
N LEU A 17 -8.31 -33.96 47.73
CA LEU A 17 -9.76 -34.06 47.52
C LEU A 17 -10.18 -35.37 46.84
N ASN A 18 -9.27 -36.34 46.67
CA ASN A 18 -9.50 -37.60 45.94
C ASN A 18 -10.02 -37.39 44.50
N LEU A 19 -9.64 -36.29 43.85
CA LEU A 19 -9.97 -36.05 42.45
C LEU A 19 -9.16 -36.98 41.52
N PRO A 20 -9.65 -37.24 40.28
CA PRO A 20 -8.95 -38.06 39.30
C PRO A 20 -7.49 -37.66 39.10
N SER A 21 -6.63 -38.67 38.94
CA SER A 21 -5.20 -38.46 38.72
C SER A 21 -4.93 -37.82 37.36
N ALA A 22 -3.74 -37.24 37.18
CA ALA A 22 -3.32 -36.71 35.88
C ALA A 22 -3.29 -37.79 34.77
N ALA A 23 -3.06 -39.07 35.12
CA ALA A 23 -3.15 -40.18 34.18
C ALA A 23 -4.60 -40.44 33.76
N THR A 24 -5.52 -40.50 34.71
CA THR A 24 -6.96 -40.65 34.46
C THR A 24 -7.52 -39.52 33.59
N ILE A 25 -7.10 -38.27 33.85
CA ILE A 25 -7.50 -37.10 33.04
C ILE A 25 -6.84 -37.12 31.65
N ARG A 26 -5.66 -37.72 31.49
CA ARG A 26 -5.06 -37.91 30.15
C ARG A 26 -5.81 -38.95 29.33
N ALA A 27 -6.35 -39.98 29.99
CA ALA A 27 -7.18 -41.01 29.36
C ALA A 27 -8.57 -40.50 28.95
N SER A 28 -9.12 -39.46 29.61
CA SER A 28 -10.34 -38.80 29.12
C SER A 28 -10.03 -38.04 27.83
N LYS A 29 -10.59 -38.46 26.69
CA LYS A 29 -10.34 -37.89 25.35
C LYS A 29 -10.66 -36.38 25.31
N PRO A 30 -9.68 -35.46 25.39
CA PRO A 30 -9.96 -34.03 25.30
C PRO A 30 -10.26 -33.66 23.84
N LEU A 31 -10.85 -32.48 23.62
CA LEU A 31 -10.98 -31.95 22.27
C LEU A 31 -9.58 -31.80 21.67
N ARG A 32 -9.42 -32.16 20.39
CA ARG A 32 -8.13 -32.03 19.69
C ARG A 32 -8.34 -31.41 18.33
N LEU A 33 -7.65 -30.30 18.11
CA LEU A 33 -7.46 -29.73 16.79
C LEU A 33 -6.51 -30.63 16.00
N LEU A 34 -6.92 -30.96 14.78
CA LEU A 34 -6.15 -31.69 13.79
C LEU A 34 -5.37 -30.69 12.94
N PRO A 35 -4.03 -30.61 13.06
CA PRO A 35 -3.25 -29.68 12.26
C PRO A 35 -3.14 -30.21 10.82
N SER A 36 -3.10 -29.31 9.85
CA SER A 36 -2.71 -29.67 8.48
C SER A 36 -1.20 -29.97 8.48
N VAL A 37 -0.80 -31.09 7.87
CA VAL A 37 0.62 -31.48 7.77
C VAL A 37 1.27 -30.89 6.51
N ALA A 38 0.45 -30.63 5.50
CA ALA A 38 0.81 -29.99 4.23
C ALA A 38 -0.35 -29.05 3.81
N ALA A 39 -0.66 -29.00 2.52
CA ALA A 39 -1.87 -28.33 2.03
C ALA A 39 -3.13 -28.84 2.79
N PRO A 40 -3.98 -27.93 3.28
CA PRO A 40 -5.13 -28.27 4.12
C PRO A 40 -6.17 -29.07 3.32
N LYS A 41 -6.59 -30.22 3.85
CA LYS A 41 -7.59 -31.07 3.18
C LYS A 41 -9.00 -30.76 3.68
N PRO A 42 -10.03 -30.83 2.82
CA PRO A 42 -11.42 -30.64 3.24
C PRO A 42 -11.83 -31.55 4.40
N SER A 43 -11.40 -32.81 4.39
CA SER A 43 -11.69 -33.78 5.45
C SER A 43 -11.11 -33.37 6.82
N GLU A 44 -9.97 -32.68 6.83
CA GLU A 44 -9.31 -32.24 8.08
C GLU A 44 -10.09 -31.11 8.73
N ILE A 45 -10.47 -30.12 7.90
CA ILE A 45 -11.31 -29.00 8.32
C ILE A 45 -12.68 -29.53 8.77
N GLY A 46 -13.29 -30.45 8.01
CA GLY A 46 -14.55 -31.10 8.38
C GLY A 46 -14.48 -31.82 9.73
N THR A 47 -13.43 -32.62 9.96
CA THR A 47 -13.20 -33.27 11.27
C THR A 47 -13.10 -32.24 12.39
N ASN A 48 -12.31 -31.18 12.22
CA ASN A 48 -12.17 -30.12 13.23
C ASN A 48 -13.49 -29.42 13.52
N ILE A 49 -14.28 -29.09 12.48
CA ILE A 49 -15.62 -28.52 12.66
C ILE A 49 -16.50 -29.49 13.46
N CYS A 50 -16.53 -30.78 13.14
CA CYS A 50 -17.28 -31.77 13.92
C CYS A 50 -16.79 -31.88 15.37
N THR A 51 -15.49 -31.74 15.62
CA THR A 51 -14.93 -31.76 16.98
C THR A 51 -15.42 -30.59 17.82
N PHE A 52 -15.36 -29.36 17.30
CA PHE A 52 -15.69 -28.16 18.08
C PHE A 52 -17.15 -27.70 17.96
N PHE A 53 -17.86 -28.13 16.93
CA PHE A 53 -19.21 -27.66 16.59
C PHE A 53 -20.20 -28.81 16.27
N GLY A 54 -19.78 -30.07 16.36
CA GLY A 54 -20.66 -31.22 16.12
C GLY A 54 -21.63 -31.50 17.29
N PRO A 55 -22.55 -32.46 17.13
CA PRO A 55 -23.59 -32.78 18.13
C PRO A 55 -23.06 -33.24 19.49
N ALA A 56 -21.83 -33.76 19.53
CA ALA A 56 -21.16 -34.19 20.76
C ALA A 56 -20.23 -33.12 21.36
N SER A 57 -20.12 -31.95 20.72
CA SER A 57 -19.32 -30.83 21.20
C SER A 57 -19.93 -30.22 22.47
N PRO A 58 -19.13 -29.65 23.39
CA PRO A 58 -19.62 -28.77 24.45
C PRO A 58 -20.54 -27.65 23.92
N ASN A 59 -20.31 -27.20 22.68
CA ASN A 59 -21.12 -26.18 22.01
C ASN A 59 -22.46 -26.71 21.44
N ALA A 60 -22.71 -28.02 21.42
CA ALA A 60 -23.88 -28.61 20.76
C ALA A 60 -25.24 -28.19 21.35
N ARG A 61 -25.25 -27.72 22.61
CA ARG A 61 -26.47 -27.25 23.30
C ARG A 61 -26.80 -25.78 23.02
N CYS A 62 -25.99 -25.10 22.21
CA CYS A 62 -26.18 -23.71 21.86
C CYS A 62 -27.41 -23.49 20.97
N ARG A 63 -28.11 -22.37 21.17
CA ARG A 63 -29.04 -21.84 20.15
C ARG A 63 -28.27 -21.57 18.85
N LYS A 64 -28.93 -21.80 17.70
CA LYS A 64 -28.37 -21.42 16.41
C LYS A 64 -28.12 -19.91 16.37
N ALA A 65 -26.97 -19.52 15.83
CA ALA A 65 -26.53 -18.14 15.73
C ALA A 65 -25.86 -17.87 14.38
N GLY A 66 -25.73 -16.59 14.03
CA GLY A 66 -24.83 -16.18 12.96
C GLY A 66 -23.38 -16.30 13.43
N HIS A 67 -22.46 -16.55 12.51
CA HIS A 67 -21.05 -16.76 12.84
C HIS A 67 -20.12 -15.87 12.01
N SER A 68 -19.00 -15.46 12.59
CA SER A 68 -17.84 -14.96 11.86
C SER A 68 -16.78 -16.05 11.73
N MET A 69 -16.21 -16.15 10.54
CA MET A 69 -14.96 -16.87 10.32
C MET A 69 -13.81 -15.88 10.50
N ILE A 70 -12.85 -16.19 11.35
CA ILE A 70 -11.76 -15.31 11.75
C ILE A 70 -10.46 -15.96 11.32
N CYS A 71 -9.64 -15.25 10.54
CA CYS A 71 -8.36 -15.75 10.08
C CYS A 71 -7.23 -14.81 10.51
N ASP A 72 -6.19 -15.37 11.13
CA ASP A 72 -5.00 -14.62 11.52
C ASP A 72 -3.75 -15.53 11.53
N GLY A 73 -2.57 -14.92 11.47
CA GLY A 73 -1.26 -15.59 11.52
C GLY A 73 -0.63 -15.58 12.91
N ILE A 74 -0.02 -16.69 13.32
CA ILE A 74 0.80 -16.76 14.54
C ILE A 74 2.20 -17.28 14.24
N HIS A 75 3.23 -16.59 14.74
CA HIS A 75 4.62 -17.03 14.61
C HIS A 75 4.90 -18.37 15.27
N LEU A 76 5.66 -19.20 14.56
CA LEU A 76 6.11 -20.51 14.99
C LEU A 76 7.62 -20.55 15.22
N SER A 77 8.03 -21.45 16.11
CA SER A 77 9.40 -21.96 16.09
C SER A 77 9.58 -22.86 14.87
N GLN A 78 10.54 -22.52 14.02
CA GLN A 78 10.83 -23.24 12.78
C GLN A 78 11.50 -24.58 13.09
N ARG A 79 10.70 -25.65 13.25
CA ARG A 79 11.19 -27.01 13.44
C ARG A 79 10.25 -28.06 12.89
N ALA A 80 10.80 -29.20 12.48
CA ALA A 80 10.05 -30.40 12.15
C ALA A 80 9.76 -31.22 13.42
N CYS A 81 8.52 -31.66 13.56
CA CYS A 81 8.04 -32.45 14.70
C CYS A 81 7.35 -33.72 14.20
N TRP A 82 7.48 -34.81 14.95
CA TRP A 82 6.76 -36.04 14.62
C TRP A 82 5.33 -35.98 15.19
N TYR A 83 4.34 -36.01 14.31
CA TYR A 83 2.94 -36.11 14.66
C TYR A 83 2.50 -37.57 14.75
N ARG A 84 2.59 -38.12 15.97
CA ARG A 84 2.32 -39.53 16.30
C ARG A 84 0.96 -40.02 15.78
N ALA A 85 -0.10 -39.23 15.92
CA ALA A 85 -1.46 -39.62 15.57
C ALA A 85 -1.67 -39.99 14.08
N ARG A 86 -0.80 -39.51 13.19
CA ARG A 86 -0.81 -39.88 11.76
C ARG A 86 0.48 -40.52 11.27
N ASN A 87 1.45 -40.69 12.16
CA ASN A 87 2.81 -41.09 11.83
C ASN A 87 3.46 -40.20 10.73
N GLN A 88 3.31 -38.87 10.83
CA GLN A 88 3.79 -37.92 9.83
C GLN A 88 4.68 -36.81 10.41
N ILE A 89 5.47 -36.16 9.56
CA ILE A 89 6.34 -35.02 9.90
C ILE A 89 5.56 -33.72 9.72
N LEU A 90 5.38 -32.98 10.81
CA LEU A 90 4.70 -31.68 10.89
C LEU A 90 5.72 -30.54 11.02
N GLY A 91 5.35 -29.31 10.65
CA GLY A 91 6.18 -28.11 10.84
C GLY A 91 6.86 -27.59 9.57
N LEU A 92 6.64 -28.27 8.44
CA LEU A 92 7.00 -27.78 7.11
C LEU A 92 5.89 -26.89 6.53
N CYS A 93 6.24 -25.98 5.64
CA CYS A 93 5.30 -25.04 5.02
C CYS A 93 4.35 -25.74 4.03
N SER A 94 3.06 -25.40 4.11
CA SER A 94 2.02 -25.98 3.25
C SER A 94 2.24 -25.69 1.76
N GLU A 95 2.87 -24.57 1.43
CA GLU A 95 3.11 -24.11 0.06
C GLU A 95 4.09 -25.00 -0.72
N HIS A 96 4.95 -25.74 -0.01
CA HIS A 96 6.01 -26.52 -0.63
C HIS A 96 6.06 -27.98 -0.14
N ALA A 97 5.23 -28.34 0.84
CA ALA A 97 5.13 -29.71 1.34
C ALA A 97 4.37 -30.66 0.40
N GLU A 98 3.68 -30.13 -0.62
CA GLU A 98 2.91 -30.93 -1.56
C GLU A 98 3.81 -31.84 -2.41
N GLY A 99 3.42 -33.11 -2.55
CA GLY A 99 4.16 -34.12 -3.31
C GLY A 99 5.35 -34.76 -2.57
N LEU A 100 5.66 -34.31 -1.35
CA LEU A 100 6.69 -34.91 -0.50
C LEU A 100 6.14 -36.06 0.35
N ASP A 101 6.97 -37.09 0.58
CA ASP A 101 6.63 -38.14 1.54
C ASP A 101 6.94 -37.66 2.97
N LEU A 102 5.88 -37.28 3.68
CA LEU A 102 5.96 -36.80 5.05
C LEU A 102 5.83 -37.95 6.07
N GLY A 103 5.76 -39.21 5.62
CA GLY A 103 5.63 -40.37 6.49
C GLY A 103 6.91 -40.69 7.26
N MET A 104 6.77 -41.00 8.55
CA MET A 104 7.87 -41.56 9.36
C MET A 104 7.87 -43.09 9.24
N ASN A 105 8.05 -43.59 8.01
CA ASN A 105 7.96 -45.02 7.70
C ASN A 105 9.34 -45.67 7.53
N ASP A 106 10.25 -45.02 6.80
CA ASP A 106 11.60 -45.52 6.54
C ASP A 106 12.63 -44.39 6.48
N MET A 107 13.90 -44.72 6.72
CA MET A 107 14.98 -43.73 6.77
C MET A 107 15.28 -43.09 5.39
N SER A 108 15.07 -43.81 4.28
CA SER A 108 15.37 -43.28 2.95
C SER A 108 14.42 -42.13 2.58
N SER A 109 13.13 -42.29 2.87
CA SER A 109 12.12 -41.25 2.67
C SER A 109 12.38 -40.03 3.56
N ILE A 110 12.79 -40.24 4.82
CA ILE A 110 13.17 -39.16 5.74
C ILE A 110 14.40 -38.40 5.20
N LEU A 111 15.45 -39.09 4.75
CA LEU A 111 16.65 -38.44 4.21
C LEU A 111 16.37 -37.65 2.93
N LYS A 112 15.47 -38.12 2.05
CA LYS A 112 15.02 -37.34 0.89
C LYS A 112 14.29 -36.06 1.31
N LEU A 113 13.50 -36.13 2.38
CA LEU A 113 12.83 -34.96 2.93
C LEU A 113 13.83 -33.98 3.57
N VAL A 114 14.85 -34.48 4.26
CA VAL A 114 15.96 -33.67 4.78
C VAL A 114 16.67 -32.95 3.63
N GLU A 115 16.97 -33.65 2.54
CA GLU A 115 17.57 -33.04 1.34
C GLU A 115 16.66 -31.98 0.72
N ALA A 116 15.34 -32.22 0.68
CA ALA A 116 14.37 -31.23 0.19
C ALA A 116 14.35 -29.94 1.04
N VAL A 117 14.71 -30.00 2.33
CA VAL A 117 14.68 -28.86 3.27
C VAL A 117 16.05 -28.22 3.46
N HIS A 118 17.12 -29.00 3.49
CA HIS A 118 18.50 -28.58 3.84
C HIS A 118 19.52 -28.76 2.72
N GLY A 119 19.12 -29.31 1.57
CA GLY A 119 19.98 -29.47 0.40
C GLY A 119 20.45 -28.13 -0.16
N GLU A 120 21.39 -28.17 -1.13
CA GLU A 120 21.99 -26.96 -1.72
C GLU A 120 20.96 -26.04 -2.41
N SER A 121 19.82 -26.59 -2.82
CA SER A 121 18.69 -25.88 -3.42
C SER A 121 17.38 -26.35 -2.77
N PRO A 122 17.03 -25.82 -1.59
CA PRO A 122 15.89 -26.32 -0.82
C PRO A 122 14.59 -26.10 -1.59
N THR A 123 13.82 -27.18 -1.76
CA THR A 123 12.52 -27.17 -2.42
C THR A 123 11.36 -27.07 -1.44
N CYS A 124 11.62 -27.22 -0.14
CA CYS A 124 10.66 -27.06 0.94
C CYS A 124 11.28 -26.30 2.12
N HIS A 125 10.44 -25.62 2.89
CA HIS A 125 10.87 -24.77 4.01
C HIS A 125 10.12 -25.13 5.29
N TYR A 126 10.66 -24.69 6.42
CA TYR A 126 9.91 -24.69 7.68
C TYR A 126 8.76 -23.67 7.64
N GLY A 127 7.69 -23.99 8.36
CA GLY A 127 6.66 -23.02 8.69
C GLY A 127 7.22 -21.93 9.60
N ARG A 128 7.22 -20.69 9.13
CA ARG A 128 7.61 -19.50 9.91
C ARG A 128 6.46 -18.98 10.75
N GLU A 129 5.25 -19.14 10.22
CA GLU A 129 4.00 -18.83 10.90
C GLU A 129 2.99 -19.96 10.64
N ALA A 130 1.90 -19.95 11.38
CA ALA A 130 0.70 -20.69 11.05
C ALA A 130 -0.47 -19.73 10.83
N THR A 131 -1.15 -19.88 9.70
CA THR A 131 -2.50 -19.35 9.50
C THR A 131 -3.46 -20.20 10.33
N VAL A 132 -4.17 -19.57 11.26
CA VAL A 132 -5.21 -20.21 12.05
C VAL A 132 -6.56 -19.66 11.59
N VAL A 133 -7.49 -20.58 11.31
CA VAL A 133 -8.88 -20.22 11.03
C VAL A 133 -9.72 -20.64 12.22
N ALA A 134 -10.50 -19.71 12.76
CA ALA A 134 -11.42 -19.95 13.85
C ALA A 134 -12.83 -19.48 13.50
N VAL A 135 -13.83 -19.98 14.21
CA VAL A 135 -15.22 -19.56 14.05
C VAL A 135 -15.78 -19.10 15.39
N GLY A 136 -16.44 -17.94 15.41
CA GLY A 136 -17.06 -17.38 16.61
C GLY A 136 -18.48 -16.91 16.34
N ALA A 137 -19.40 -17.19 17.27
CA ALA A 137 -20.82 -16.83 17.15
C ALA A 137 -21.07 -15.34 17.45
N PHE A 138 -22.12 -14.77 16.85
CA PHE A 138 -22.66 -13.44 17.18
C PHE A 138 -23.74 -13.57 18.25
N ARG A 139 -23.39 -13.29 19.51
CA ARG A 139 -24.27 -13.43 20.69
C ARG A 139 -23.64 -12.83 21.94
N ASP A 140 -24.44 -12.66 22.98
CA ASP A 140 -24.05 -12.16 24.30
C ASP A 140 -23.41 -13.24 25.20
N ASP A 141 -23.77 -14.49 24.98
CA ASP A 141 -23.28 -15.68 25.67
C ASP A 141 -22.44 -16.56 24.74
N MET A 142 -21.59 -17.42 25.29
CA MET A 142 -20.86 -18.45 24.53
C MET A 142 -20.20 -17.98 23.21
N TYR A 143 -19.75 -16.73 23.15
CA TYR A 143 -19.36 -16.06 21.91
C TYR A 143 -17.87 -16.25 21.58
N HIS A 144 -17.12 -17.05 22.33
CA HIS A 144 -15.71 -17.29 22.04
C HIS A 144 -15.48 -17.92 20.66
N ALA A 145 -14.30 -17.70 20.10
CA ALA A 145 -13.89 -18.31 18.84
C ALA A 145 -13.28 -19.70 19.09
N PHE A 146 -13.49 -20.64 18.18
CA PHE A 146 -12.89 -21.97 18.24
C PHE A 146 -12.09 -22.25 16.96
N PRO A 147 -10.84 -22.73 17.07
CA PRO A 147 -10.00 -23.02 15.91
C PRO A 147 -10.56 -24.22 15.14
N ILE A 148 -10.64 -24.09 13.82
CA ILE A 148 -11.09 -25.16 12.90
C ILE A 148 -10.04 -25.53 11.86
N ALA A 149 -8.98 -24.72 11.71
CA ALA A 149 -7.84 -25.06 10.88
C ALA A 149 -6.55 -24.42 11.40
N GLN A 150 -5.44 -25.12 11.20
CA GLN A 150 -4.08 -24.64 11.44
C GLN A 150 -3.20 -25.06 10.26
N ILE A 151 -2.62 -24.09 9.56
CA ILE A 151 -1.84 -24.28 8.34
C ILE A 151 -0.51 -23.57 8.46
N GLN A 152 0.60 -24.30 8.37
CA GLN A 152 1.93 -23.71 8.43
C GLN A 152 2.28 -23.03 7.11
N THR A 153 2.87 -21.84 7.19
CA THR A 153 3.26 -21.02 6.05
C THR A 153 4.69 -20.54 6.17
N CYS A 154 5.42 -20.53 5.06
CA CYS A 154 6.73 -19.86 4.95
C CYS A 154 6.60 -18.39 4.49
N LYS A 155 5.39 -17.84 4.48
CA LYS A 155 5.01 -16.49 3.98
C LYS A 155 5.13 -16.32 2.46
N SER A 156 5.16 -17.41 1.70
CA SER A 156 5.13 -17.35 0.23
C SER A 156 3.72 -17.53 -0.34
N GLN A 157 2.73 -17.83 0.50
CA GLN A 157 1.31 -17.95 0.11
C GLN A 157 0.84 -16.70 -0.63
N LYS A 158 0.10 -16.89 -1.73
CA LYS A 158 -0.47 -15.80 -2.53
C LYS A 158 -1.98 -15.70 -2.34
N GLY A 159 -2.57 -14.58 -2.78
CA GLY A 159 -4.01 -14.33 -2.69
C GLY A 159 -4.89 -15.45 -3.25
N PRO A 160 -4.59 -16.03 -4.44
CA PRO A 160 -5.32 -17.17 -4.98
C PRO A 160 -5.25 -18.43 -4.10
N ASP A 161 -4.09 -18.74 -3.52
CA ASP A 161 -3.92 -19.91 -2.64
C ASP A 161 -4.77 -19.75 -1.37
N PHE A 162 -4.79 -18.53 -0.80
CA PHE A 162 -5.67 -18.21 0.32
C PHE A 162 -7.15 -18.25 -0.07
N ALA A 163 -7.51 -17.83 -1.29
CA ALA A 163 -8.88 -17.92 -1.79
C ALA A 163 -9.38 -19.37 -1.83
N ASP A 164 -8.52 -20.33 -2.17
CA ASP A 164 -8.89 -21.76 -2.20
C ASP A 164 -9.07 -22.34 -0.79
N LEU A 165 -8.21 -21.97 0.17
CA LEU A 165 -8.41 -22.27 1.59
C LEU A 165 -9.75 -21.69 2.09
N LEU A 166 -10.03 -20.44 1.74
CA LEU A 166 -11.24 -19.74 2.16
C LEU A 166 -12.51 -20.40 1.61
N ARG A 167 -12.53 -20.74 0.31
CA ARG A 167 -13.62 -21.50 -0.32
C ARG A 167 -13.83 -22.85 0.35
N THR A 168 -12.75 -23.61 0.52
CA THR A 168 -12.80 -24.93 1.13
C THR A 168 -13.38 -24.86 2.54
N THR A 169 -12.93 -23.89 3.34
CA THR A 169 -13.42 -23.73 4.71
C THR A 169 -14.91 -23.36 4.76
N ILE A 170 -15.36 -22.44 3.90
CA ILE A 170 -16.78 -22.08 3.77
C ILE A 170 -17.63 -23.29 3.38
N ASP A 171 -17.17 -24.07 2.40
CA ASP A 171 -17.88 -25.26 1.94
C ASP A 171 -17.96 -26.33 3.04
N GLN A 172 -16.88 -26.56 3.78
CA GLN A 172 -16.88 -27.48 4.91
C GLN A 172 -17.78 -27.00 6.07
N TRP A 173 -17.83 -25.68 6.34
CA TRP A 173 -18.77 -25.14 7.32
C TRP A 173 -20.22 -25.38 6.93
N SER A 174 -20.59 -25.12 5.67
CA SER A 174 -21.97 -25.35 5.22
C SER A 174 -22.41 -26.81 5.32
N VAL A 175 -21.47 -27.76 5.21
CA VAL A 175 -21.77 -29.20 5.37
C VAL A 175 -21.81 -29.62 6.84
N HIS A 176 -20.81 -29.23 7.64
CA HIS A 176 -20.58 -29.80 8.97
C HIS A 176 -21.00 -28.89 10.13
N GLY A 177 -20.89 -27.57 9.97
CA GLY A 177 -21.14 -26.59 11.04
C GLY A 177 -22.54 -25.99 10.99
N GLU A 178 -22.95 -25.51 9.80
CA GLU A 178 -24.19 -24.77 9.58
C GLU A 178 -25.48 -25.52 9.99
N PRO A 179 -25.63 -26.84 9.71
CA PRO A 179 -26.86 -27.55 10.08
C PRO A 179 -27.15 -27.54 11.58
N HIS A 180 -26.11 -27.49 12.41
CA HIS A 180 -26.22 -27.56 13.87
C HIS A 180 -26.11 -26.18 14.54
N ASN A 181 -25.28 -25.29 14.01
CA ASN A 181 -24.90 -24.05 14.69
C ASN A 181 -25.46 -22.80 14.00
N GLY A 182 -25.79 -22.87 12.72
CA GLY A 182 -26.22 -21.73 11.92
C GLY A 182 -25.16 -21.18 10.97
N PRO A 183 -25.53 -20.21 10.13
CA PRO A 183 -24.73 -19.81 8.97
C PRO A 183 -23.55 -18.88 9.32
N LEU A 184 -22.56 -18.85 8.42
CA LEU A 184 -21.56 -17.77 8.38
C LEU A 184 -22.20 -16.50 7.81
N PHE A 185 -21.86 -15.35 8.40
CA PHE A 185 -22.25 -14.02 7.90
C PHE A 185 -21.06 -13.26 7.31
N VAL A 186 -19.89 -13.38 7.95
CA VAL A 186 -18.71 -12.59 7.59
C VAL A 186 -17.43 -13.40 7.75
N ALA A 187 -16.43 -13.09 6.94
CA ALA A 187 -15.04 -13.48 7.17
C ALA A 187 -14.21 -12.25 7.55
N SER A 188 -13.44 -12.38 8.62
CA SER A 188 -12.72 -11.29 9.27
C SER A 188 -11.21 -11.51 9.23
N PHE A 189 -10.48 -10.45 8.90
CA PHE A 189 -9.03 -10.48 8.67
C PHE A 189 -8.33 -9.28 9.32
N ASP A 190 -7.04 -9.44 9.62
CA ASP A 190 -6.16 -8.46 10.28
C ASP A 190 -5.66 -7.33 9.36
N GLY A 191 -5.98 -7.40 8.07
CA GLY A 191 -5.59 -6.42 7.04
C GLY A 191 -4.38 -6.82 6.18
N ASP A 192 -3.89 -8.06 6.31
CA ASP A 192 -2.86 -8.64 5.45
C ASP A 192 -3.24 -8.58 3.95
N SER A 193 -2.26 -8.26 3.10
CA SER A 193 -2.49 -8.07 1.66
C SER A 193 -2.92 -9.35 0.93
N VAL A 194 -2.40 -10.51 1.34
CA VAL A 194 -2.75 -11.83 0.80
C VAL A 194 -4.17 -12.18 1.20
N PHE A 195 -4.51 -11.96 2.48
CA PHE A 195 -5.88 -12.19 2.96
C PHE A 195 -6.89 -11.28 2.27
N ARG A 196 -6.55 -9.98 2.11
CA ARG A 196 -7.42 -9.02 1.39
C ARG A 196 -7.66 -9.44 -0.05
N GLU A 197 -6.62 -9.85 -0.77
CA GLU A 197 -6.76 -10.31 -2.16
C GLU A 197 -7.62 -11.57 -2.24
N GLY A 198 -7.33 -12.61 -1.45
CA GLY A 198 -8.09 -13.84 -1.47
C GLY A 198 -9.56 -13.65 -1.03
N ALA A 199 -9.80 -12.84 0.00
CA ALA A 199 -11.13 -12.46 0.43
C ALA A 199 -11.91 -11.74 -0.68
N PHE A 200 -11.28 -10.83 -1.43
CA PHE A 200 -11.92 -10.19 -2.57
C PHE A 200 -12.33 -11.21 -3.65
N LEU A 201 -11.44 -12.15 -4.01
CA LEU A 201 -11.70 -13.15 -5.04
C LEU A 201 -12.88 -14.09 -4.70
N VAL A 202 -13.16 -14.31 -3.42
CA VAL A 202 -14.21 -15.22 -2.95
C VAL A 202 -15.49 -14.48 -2.54
N LEU A 203 -15.35 -13.40 -1.78
CA LEU A 203 -16.44 -12.71 -1.06
C LEU A 203 -16.98 -11.48 -1.79
N MET A 204 -16.51 -11.22 -3.01
CA MET A 204 -17.05 -10.21 -3.94
C MET A 204 -17.44 -10.84 -5.29
N SER A 205 -17.77 -12.13 -5.29
CA SER A 205 -17.97 -12.94 -6.50
C SER A 205 -19.36 -12.87 -7.12
N SER A 206 -20.36 -12.36 -6.38
CA SER A 206 -21.76 -12.30 -6.81
C SER A 206 -22.45 -11.06 -6.25
N THR A 207 -23.55 -10.62 -6.86
CA THR A 207 -24.39 -9.55 -6.29
C THR A 207 -25.58 -10.17 -5.56
N VAL A 208 -26.01 -9.57 -4.44
CA VAL A 208 -27.22 -10.00 -3.74
C VAL A 208 -28.42 -9.96 -4.68
N GLU A 209 -29.08 -11.11 -4.85
CA GLU A 209 -30.21 -11.28 -5.77
C GLU A 209 -31.42 -10.40 -5.36
N PRO A 210 -32.07 -9.69 -6.31
CA PRO A 210 -33.22 -8.84 -6.02
C PRO A 210 -34.41 -9.55 -5.34
N SER A 211 -34.59 -10.85 -5.61
CA SER A 211 -35.64 -11.66 -4.97
C SER A 211 -35.30 -12.08 -3.54
N SER A 212 -34.06 -11.91 -3.09
CA SER A 212 -33.63 -12.37 -1.78
C SER A 212 -34.18 -11.47 -0.66
N PRO A 213 -34.52 -12.03 0.52
CA PRO A 213 -34.91 -11.22 1.67
C PRO A 213 -33.81 -10.26 2.14
N LEU A 214 -32.54 -10.50 1.76
CA LEU A 214 -31.41 -9.65 2.12
C LEU A 214 -31.42 -8.38 1.28
N TYR A 215 -31.70 -8.52 -0.02
CA TYR A 215 -31.85 -7.39 -0.93
C TYR A 215 -32.92 -6.42 -0.44
N LEU A 216 -34.11 -6.91 -0.08
CA LEU A 216 -35.20 -6.05 0.39
C LEU A 216 -34.84 -5.20 1.62
N ARG A 217 -33.92 -5.68 2.46
CA ARG A 217 -33.46 -4.96 3.66
C ARG A 217 -32.37 -3.94 3.37
N LEU A 218 -31.53 -4.18 2.35
CA LEU A 218 -30.33 -3.40 2.08
C LEU A 218 -30.44 -2.51 0.84
N SER A 219 -31.33 -2.80 -0.10
CA SER A 219 -31.44 -2.08 -1.38
C SER A 219 -31.84 -0.61 -1.20
N GLY A 220 -32.47 -0.27 -0.08
CA GLY A 220 -32.78 1.12 0.28
C GLY A 220 -31.56 1.91 0.78
N CYS A 221 -30.47 1.26 1.15
CA CYS A 221 -29.23 1.91 1.58
C CYS A 221 -28.42 2.35 0.34
N ARG A 222 -28.79 3.49 -0.24
CA ARG A 222 -28.17 4.01 -1.46
C ARG A 222 -26.64 4.15 -1.31
N GLY A 223 -25.89 3.66 -2.29
CA GLY A 223 -24.43 3.69 -2.27
C GLY A 223 -23.78 2.53 -1.49
N LEU A 224 -24.54 1.74 -0.73
CA LEU A 224 -24.04 0.52 -0.12
C LEU A 224 -23.78 -0.53 -1.20
N ASN A 225 -22.54 -1.02 -1.28
CA ASN A 225 -22.18 -2.05 -2.24
C ASN A 225 -22.82 -3.40 -1.89
N LEU A 226 -23.58 -3.98 -2.83
CA LEU A 226 -24.30 -5.26 -2.65
C LEU A 226 -23.55 -6.50 -3.19
N GLN A 227 -22.25 -6.42 -3.47
CA GLN A 227 -21.47 -7.61 -3.83
C GLN A 227 -21.24 -8.49 -2.59
N CYS A 228 -21.23 -9.80 -2.74
CA CYS A 228 -20.99 -10.78 -1.69
C CYS A 228 -20.44 -12.09 -2.28
N GLY A 229 -19.99 -12.98 -1.41
CA GLY A 229 -19.64 -14.34 -1.77
C GLY A 229 -20.85 -15.28 -1.83
N LYS A 230 -20.54 -16.55 -2.04
CA LYS A 230 -21.48 -17.66 -1.87
C LYS A 230 -22.18 -17.55 -0.51
N ASN A 231 -23.47 -17.91 -0.47
CA ASN A 231 -24.32 -17.81 0.72
C ASN A 231 -24.45 -16.39 1.31
N GLN A 232 -24.17 -15.35 0.50
CA GLN A 232 -24.24 -13.94 0.89
C GLN A 232 -23.26 -13.57 2.02
N ILE A 233 -22.13 -14.29 2.13
CA ILE A 233 -21.06 -14.00 3.08
C ILE A 233 -20.26 -12.79 2.58
N VAL A 234 -19.87 -11.89 3.48
CA VAL A 234 -19.07 -10.71 3.16
C VAL A 234 -17.71 -10.73 3.87
N ALA A 235 -16.77 -9.90 3.42
CA ALA A 235 -15.51 -9.66 4.12
C ALA A 235 -15.63 -8.40 4.98
N ALA A 236 -15.03 -8.40 6.17
CA ALA A 236 -14.84 -7.20 6.99
C ALA A 236 -13.44 -7.19 7.60
N GLY A 237 -12.84 -6.02 7.73
CA GLY A 237 -11.58 -5.88 8.47
C GLY A 237 -11.84 -5.77 9.97
N ASP A 238 -10.85 -6.15 10.78
CA ASP A 238 -10.94 -5.97 12.23
C ASP A 238 -11.00 -4.46 12.60
N PRO A 239 -12.00 -4.01 13.40
CA PRO A 239 -12.13 -2.61 13.78
C PRO A 239 -10.92 -2.03 14.55
N LYS A 240 -10.27 -2.79 15.43
CA LYS A 240 -9.06 -2.37 16.13
C LYS A 240 -7.85 -2.30 15.21
N HIS A 241 -7.70 -3.25 14.28
CA HIS A 241 -6.64 -3.20 13.26
C HIS A 241 -6.79 -2.00 12.33
N ILE A 242 -8.02 -1.75 11.88
CA ILE A 242 -8.33 -0.57 11.10
C ILE A 242 -8.04 0.70 11.92
N THR A 243 -8.41 0.75 13.20
CA THR A 243 -8.08 1.87 14.10
C THR A 243 -6.57 2.11 14.22
N LYS A 244 -5.76 1.05 14.38
CA LYS A 244 -4.28 1.12 14.38
C LYS A 244 -3.76 1.72 13.07
N ARG A 245 -4.33 1.31 11.93
CA ARG A 245 -3.92 1.81 10.60
C ARG A 245 -4.34 3.24 10.33
N VAL A 246 -5.50 3.66 10.82
CA VAL A 246 -5.91 5.08 10.81
C VAL A 246 -4.92 5.92 11.61
N ALA A 247 -4.62 5.52 12.85
CA ALA A 247 -3.63 6.22 13.68
C ALA A 247 -2.24 6.27 13.00
N THR A 248 -1.83 5.18 12.34
CA THR A 248 -0.59 5.14 11.56
C THR A 248 -0.61 6.13 10.38
N SER A 249 -1.75 6.26 9.69
CA SER A 249 -1.94 7.25 8.62
C SER A 249 -1.82 8.67 9.14
N GLU A 250 -2.44 8.99 10.28
CA GLU A 250 -2.34 10.32 10.93
C GLU A 250 -0.92 10.63 11.42
N ARG A 251 -0.17 9.62 11.89
CA ARG A 251 1.25 9.74 12.27
C ARG A 251 2.20 9.85 11.07
N SER A 252 1.70 9.69 9.84
CA SER A 252 2.57 9.68 8.67
C SER A 252 3.18 11.07 8.41
N THR A 253 4.43 11.07 7.95
CA THR A 253 5.12 12.31 7.53
C THR A 253 4.45 12.94 6.32
N GLU A 254 3.78 12.13 5.52
CA GLU A 254 2.95 12.57 4.40
C GLU A 254 1.69 13.28 4.88
N GLY A 255 0.97 12.75 5.87
CA GLY A 255 -0.27 13.31 6.38
C GLY A 255 -1.51 13.04 5.53
N THR A 256 -2.67 13.33 6.11
CA THR A 256 -4.02 13.19 5.54
C THR A 256 -4.47 14.53 4.95
N MET A 257 -5.04 14.54 3.73
CA MET A 257 -5.64 15.74 3.13
C MET A 257 -7.15 15.79 3.38
N ILE A 258 -7.63 16.88 3.98
CA ILE A 258 -9.03 17.14 4.27
C ILE A 258 -9.34 18.59 3.92
N ASP A 259 -10.34 18.80 3.06
CA ASP A 259 -10.72 20.12 2.53
C ASP A 259 -9.50 20.93 2.04
N GLN A 260 -8.69 20.30 1.17
CA GLN A 260 -7.45 20.86 0.59
C GLN A 260 -6.33 21.20 1.60
N THR A 261 -6.54 20.97 2.90
CA THR A 261 -5.56 21.17 3.96
C THR A 261 -4.87 19.86 4.29
N ILE A 262 -3.54 19.86 4.36
CA ILE A 262 -2.76 18.68 4.72
C ILE A 262 -2.48 18.71 6.22
N ILE A 263 -2.91 17.68 6.94
CA ILE A 263 -2.56 17.43 8.34
C ILE A 263 -1.50 16.34 8.36
N ASN A 264 -0.25 16.71 8.57
CA ASN A 264 0.86 15.76 8.73
C ASN A 264 1.28 15.65 10.21
N ARG A 265 2.16 14.70 10.52
CA ARG A 265 2.67 14.51 11.89
C ARG A 265 3.13 15.79 12.58
N ALA A 266 3.82 16.69 11.87
CA ALA A 266 4.35 17.91 12.49
C ALA A 266 3.24 18.90 12.86
N ILE A 267 2.28 19.12 11.95
CA ILE A 267 1.09 19.94 12.22
C ILE A 267 0.28 19.31 13.35
N LEU A 268 0.11 17.98 13.33
CA LEU A 268 -0.60 17.26 14.38
C LEU A 268 0.08 17.43 15.74
N THR A 269 1.41 17.27 15.84
CA THR A 269 2.17 17.52 17.07
C THR A 269 1.94 18.93 17.61
N GLN A 270 2.12 19.95 16.77
CA GLN A 270 1.96 21.35 17.17
C GLN A 270 0.56 21.66 17.73
N TRP A 271 -0.48 21.01 17.18
CA TRP A 271 -1.85 21.21 17.63
C TRP A 271 -2.19 20.41 18.88
N LEU A 272 -1.69 19.18 18.99
CA LEU A 272 -1.88 18.35 20.18
C LEU A 272 -1.24 18.97 21.42
N GLU A 273 -0.10 19.65 21.28
CA GLU A 273 0.57 20.36 22.40
C GLU A 273 -0.25 21.53 22.96
N ARG A 274 -1.23 22.04 22.19
CA ARG A 274 -2.13 23.11 22.63
C ARG A 274 -3.32 22.58 23.44
N LEU A 275 -3.59 21.27 23.41
CA LEU A 275 -4.71 20.71 24.16
C LEU A 275 -4.46 20.76 25.67
N PRO A 276 -5.47 21.13 26.49
CA PRO A 276 -5.35 21.07 27.93
C PRO A 276 -4.98 19.67 28.43
N GLY A 277 -3.91 19.58 29.22
CA GLY A 277 -3.45 18.32 29.82
C GLY A 277 -2.51 17.47 28.96
N GLN A 278 -2.13 17.95 27.77
CA GLN A 278 -1.03 17.36 26.98
C GLN A 278 0.29 18.08 27.30
N THR A 279 1.35 17.31 27.51
CA THR A 279 2.76 17.80 27.57
C THR A 279 3.53 17.36 26.32
N PRO A 280 4.65 18.01 25.96
CA PRO A 280 5.48 17.58 24.83
C PRO A 280 5.85 16.09 24.87
N GLU A 281 6.11 15.53 26.05
CA GLU A 281 6.43 14.11 26.23
C GLU A 281 5.23 13.21 25.90
N THR A 282 4.04 13.58 26.37
CA THR A 282 2.82 12.83 26.07
C THR A 282 2.46 12.89 24.59
N VAL A 283 2.65 14.03 23.94
CA VAL A 283 2.43 14.19 22.49
C VAL A 283 3.46 13.39 21.69
N ALA A 284 4.73 13.43 22.08
CA ALA A 284 5.79 12.64 21.45
C ALA A 284 5.45 11.14 21.47
N ILE A 285 4.87 10.64 22.56
CA ILE A 285 4.38 9.26 22.68
C ILE A 285 3.17 9.00 21.75
N LEU A 286 2.21 9.93 21.67
CA LEU A 286 1.01 9.77 20.84
C LEU A 286 1.33 9.76 19.34
N VAL A 287 2.32 10.56 18.91
CA VAL A 287 2.73 10.72 17.52
C VAL A 287 3.89 9.79 17.10
N ASP A 288 4.36 8.91 17.99
CA ASP A 288 5.46 7.99 17.70
C ASP A 288 5.05 6.91 16.66
N PRO A 289 5.70 6.86 15.48
CA PRO A 289 5.42 5.85 14.47
C PRO A 289 5.98 4.46 14.81
N ALA A 290 6.93 4.35 15.77
CA ALA A 290 7.51 3.06 16.14
C ALA A 290 6.48 2.14 16.83
N ASP A 291 5.55 2.73 17.60
CA ASP A 291 4.52 2.00 18.34
C ASP A 291 3.17 1.93 17.59
N HIS A 292 3.21 1.49 16.34
CA HIS A 292 2.03 1.33 15.47
C HIS A 292 1.12 0.15 15.86
N GLN A 293 1.58 -0.76 16.72
CA GLN A 293 0.81 -1.95 17.12
C GLN A 293 0.02 -1.79 18.42
N ASN A 294 0.11 -0.63 19.09
CA ASN A 294 -0.53 -0.37 20.38
C ASN A 294 -1.92 0.26 20.20
N VAL A 295 -2.97 -0.56 20.38
CA VAL A 295 -4.37 -0.14 20.24
C VAL A 295 -4.74 0.98 21.23
N PRO A 296 -4.42 0.91 22.54
CA PRO A 296 -4.71 2.01 23.47
C PRO A 296 -4.13 3.35 23.03
N ARG A 297 -2.90 3.38 22.49
CA ARG A 297 -2.29 4.62 21.99
C ARG A 297 -2.93 5.12 20.71
N ALA A 298 -3.28 4.23 19.78
CA ALA A 298 -4.03 4.59 18.58
C ALA A 298 -5.38 5.25 18.94
N TYR A 299 -6.09 4.66 19.91
CA TYR A 299 -7.34 5.19 20.42
C TYR A 299 -7.17 6.56 21.11
N LYS A 300 -6.18 6.69 21.99
CA LYS A 300 -5.87 7.96 22.68
C LYS A 300 -5.53 9.07 21.67
N LEU A 301 -4.76 8.77 20.62
CA LEU A 301 -4.45 9.72 19.55
C LEU A 301 -5.71 10.18 18.83
N LEU A 302 -6.57 9.26 18.39
CA LEU A 302 -7.79 9.61 17.68
C LEU A 302 -8.79 10.37 18.56
N ARG A 303 -8.89 10.03 19.85
CA ARG A 303 -9.66 10.83 20.81
C ARG A 303 -9.12 12.25 20.95
N ALA A 304 -7.80 12.44 20.94
CA ALA A 304 -7.22 13.77 20.95
C ALA A 304 -7.51 14.55 19.65
N VAL A 305 -7.48 13.89 18.49
CA VAL A 305 -7.93 14.48 17.20
C VAL A 305 -9.41 14.88 17.24
N ILE A 306 -10.27 14.04 17.82
CA ILE A 306 -11.70 14.36 18.01
C ILE A 306 -11.85 15.58 18.92
N SER A 307 -11.11 15.67 20.02
CA SER A 307 -11.14 16.83 20.91
C SER A 307 -10.67 18.11 20.24
N LEU A 308 -9.64 18.07 19.37
CA LEU A 308 -9.25 19.22 18.56
C LEU A 308 -10.39 19.76 17.68
N GLY A 309 -11.25 18.86 17.18
CA GLY A 309 -12.39 19.23 16.35
C GLY A 309 -13.65 19.65 17.11
N ARG A 310 -14.02 18.93 18.18
CA ARG A 310 -15.27 19.14 18.94
C ARG A 310 -15.13 20.14 20.09
N ASP A 311 -14.11 19.95 20.92
CA ASP A 311 -13.89 20.78 22.11
C ASP A 311 -13.19 22.09 21.70
N GLY A 312 -12.33 22.01 20.69
CA GLY A 312 -11.63 23.15 20.10
C GLY A 312 -10.60 23.76 21.06
N LEU A 313 -9.79 24.67 20.51
CA LEU A 313 -8.96 25.57 21.31
C LEU A 313 -9.73 26.90 21.48
N PRO A 314 -9.46 27.69 22.56
CA PRO A 314 -10.04 29.01 22.72
C PRO A 314 -9.85 29.88 21.47
N GLU A 315 -10.86 30.67 21.08
CA GLU A 315 -10.79 31.47 19.84
C GLU A 315 -9.58 32.41 19.77
N SER A 316 -9.11 32.87 20.93
CA SER A 316 -7.90 33.69 21.09
C SER A 316 -6.61 33.02 20.63
N GLU A 317 -6.58 31.69 20.47
CA GLU A 317 -5.40 30.95 20.01
C GLU A 317 -5.24 30.92 18.49
N PHE A 318 -6.30 31.22 17.73
CA PHE A 318 -6.24 31.22 16.26
C PHE A 318 -5.81 32.57 15.74
N ARG A 319 -4.49 32.76 15.64
CA ARG A 319 -3.91 34.05 15.27
C ARG A 319 -3.81 34.24 13.76
N THR A 320 -3.89 33.17 12.98
CA THR A 320 -3.67 33.22 11.54
C THR A 320 -4.78 32.55 10.71
N PRO A 321 -4.98 32.97 9.43
CA PRO A 321 -5.85 32.26 8.48
C PRO A 321 -5.44 30.80 8.26
N THR A 322 -4.14 30.51 8.39
CA THR A 322 -3.61 29.14 8.38
C THR A 322 -4.16 28.33 9.55
N ASP A 323 -4.19 28.90 10.76
CA ASP A 323 -4.76 28.22 11.93
C ASP A 323 -6.24 27.91 11.72
N LEU A 324 -7.01 28.83 11.11
CA LEU A 324 -8.42 28.62 10.80
C LEU A 324 -8.62 27.45 9.80
N SER A 325 -7.79 27.37 8.75
CA SER A 325 -7.84 26.25 7.79
C SER A 325 -7.54 24.89 8.45
N VAL A 326 -6.58 24.85 9.37
CA VAL A 326 -6.19 23.63 10.08
C VAL A 326 -7.23 23.24 11.13
N ARG A 327 -7.77 24.20 11.90
CA ARG A 327 -8.90 23.98 12.81
C ARG A 327 -10.08 23.36 12.09
N ARG A 328 -10.43 23.91 10.93
CA ARG A 328 -11.52 23.40 10.10
C ARG A 328 -11.27 21.97 9.64
N ALA A 329 -10.05 21.67 9.19
CA ALA A 329 -9.67 20.31 8.84
C ALA A 329 -9.79 19.33 10.03
N PHE A 330 -9.40 19.75 11.25
CA PHE A 330 -9.62 18.98 12.48
C PHE A 330 -11.09 18.86 12.89
N THR A 331 -11.92 19.87 12.60
CA THR A 331 -13.36 19.83 12.87
C THR A 331 -14.03 18.76 11.99
N LEU A 332 -13.71 18.78 10.68
CA LEU A 332 -14.21 17.81 9.71
C LEU A 332 -13.70 16.40 10.00
N SER A 333 -12.40 16.25 10.29
CA SER A 333 -11.79 14.95 10.58
C SER A 333 -12.24 14.38 11.93
N GLY A 334 -12.34 15.25 12.94
CA GLY A 334 -12.78 14.90 14.28
C GLY A 334 -14.21 14.38 14.28
N GLU A 335 -15.13 15.02 13.56
CA GLU A 335 -16.51 14.53 13.49
C GLU A 335 -16.62 13.19 12.74
N MET A 336 -15.86 13.03 11.65
CA MET A 336 -15.79 11.76 10.93
C MET A 336 -15.23 10.64 11.81
N TRP A 337 -14.11 10.87 12.50
CA TRP A 337 -13.48 9.85 13.36
C TRP A 337 -14.29 9.56 14.62
N ALA A 338 -15.00 10.54 15.18
CA ALA A 338 -15.94 10.31 16.27
C ALA A 338 -17.08 9.40 15.82
N SER A 339 -17.67 9.68 14.65
CA SER A 339 -18.72 8.84 14.06
C SER A 339 -18.24 7.39 13.86
N PHE A 340 -16.99 7.19 13.45
CA PHE A 340 -16.41 5.84 13.33
C PHE A 340 -16.16 5.17 14.69
N LEU A 341 -15.42 5.83 15.59
CA LEU A 341 -14.98 5.23 16.84
C LEU A 341 -16.12 4.95 17.81
N ASP A 342 -17.02 5.93 18.01
CA ASP A 342 -18.12 5.84 18.97
C ASP A 342 -19.06 4.68 18.64
N ALA A 343 -19.24 4.35 17.36
CA ALA A 343 -20.04 3.22 16.91
C ALA A 343 -19.56 1.87 17.49
N PHE A 344 -18.27 1.72 17.79
CA PHE A 344 -17.71 0.48 18.34
C PHE A 344 -17.47 0.53 19.85
N VAL A 345 -17.23 1.71 20.43
CA VAL A 345 -16.74 1.84 21.81
C VAL A 345 -17.69 2.54 22.76
N ASP A 346 -18.65 3.35 22.29
CA ASP A 346 -19.57 4.00 23.22
C ASP A 346 -20.55 2.95 23.75
N ARG A 347 -20.62 2.79 25.07
CA ARG A 347 -21.48 1.78 25.72
C ARG A 347 -22.97 2.10 25.69
N HIS A 348 -23.33 3.37 25.57
CA HIS A 348 -24.70 3.83 25.74
C HIS A 348 -25.51 3.78 24.45
N LEU A 349 -24.84 3.76 23.29
CA LEU A 349 -25.50 3.71 21.99
C LEU A 349 -26.27 2.40 21.76
N SER A 350 -27.50 2.53 21.28
CA SER A 350 -28.26 1.40 20.72
C SER A 350 -27.66 0.94 19.39
N LEU A 351 -27.97 -0.28 18.95
CA LEU A 351 -27.50 -0.79 17.66
C LEU A 351 -27.95 0.09 16.48
N TYR A 352 -29.15 0.66 16.55
CA TYR A 352 -29.63 1.63 15.55
C TYR A 352 -28.70 2.85 15.46
N GLN A 353 -28.38 3.47 16.61
CA GLN A 353 -27.51 4.65 16.65
C GLN A 353 -26.09 4.33 16.18
N ARG A 354 -25.56 3.15 16.52
CA ARG A 354 -24.26 2.70 16.00
C ARG A 354 -24.24 2.64 14.48
N LEU A 355 -25.29 2.09 13.86
CA LEU A 355 -25.39 2.00 12.40
C LEU A 355 -25.58 3.37 11.75
N GLU A 356 -26.30 4.28 12.40
CA GLU A 356 -26.41 5.69 12.00
C GLU A 356 -25.03 6.36 11.99
N TYR A 357 -24.25 6.18 13.05
CA TYR A 357 -22.88 6.68 13.16
C TYR A 357 -21.95 6.11 12.09
N LEU A 358 -22.00 4.80 11.83
CA LEU A 358 -21.25 4.18 10.74
C LEU A 358 -21.69 4.68 9.37
N SER A 359 -22.98 4.91 9.16
CA SER A 359 -23.48 5.51 7.92
C SER A 359 -22.96 6.95 7.76
N LYS A 360 -23.02 7.78 8.80
CA LYS A 360 -22.47 9.15 8.79
C LYS A 360 -21.00 9.14 8.41
N PHE A 361 -20.20 8.30 9.07
CA PHE A 361 -18.80 8.09 8.73
C PHE A 361 -18.61 7.71 7.26
N ALA A 362 -19.37 6.72 6.76
CA ALA A 362 -19.22 6.22 5.40
C ALA A 362 -19.49 7.28 4.34
N HIS A 363 -20.52 8.11 4.54
CA HIS A 363 -20.86 9.23 3.65
C HIS A 363 -19.76 10.31 3.68
N MET A 364 -19.29 10.73 4.86
CA MET A 364 -18.21 11.72 4.96
C MET A 364 -16.91 11.21 4.32
N ALA A 365 -16.51 9.96 4.62
CA ALA A 365 -15.32 9.34 4.03
C ALA A 365 -15.44 9.23 2.50
N PHE A 366 -16.63 8.95 1.97
CA PHE A 366 -16.89 8.94 0.52
C PHE A 366 -16.65 10.30 -0.12
N VAL A 367 -17.16 11.38 0.48
CA VAL A 367 -16.96 12.76 0.00
C VAL A 367 -15.48 13.15 -0.01
N PHE A 368 -14.76 12.90 1.09
CA PHE A 368 -13.34 13.24 1.19
C PHE A 368 -12.48 12.40 0.24
N TYR A 369 -12.79 11.11 0.09
CA TYR A 369 -12.06 10.25 -0.83
C TYR A 369 -12.33 10.63 -2.30
N ARG A 370 -13.56 10.97 -2.70
CA ARG A 370 -13.81 11.49 -4.06
C ARG A 370 -13.11 12.82 -4.32
N SER A 371 -12.98 13.66 -3.30
CA SER A 371 -12.33 14.98 -3.43
C SER A 371 -10.81 14.90 -3.52
N HIS A 372 -10.18 13.93 -2.86
CA HIS A 372 -8.72 13.91 -2.65
C HIS A 372 -8.03 12.58 -2.98
N GLY A 373 -8.80 11.54 -3.31
CA GLY A 373 -8.33 10.20 -3.62
C GLY A 373 -7.41 9.64 -2.54
N SER A 374 -6.29 9.05 -2.97
CA SER A 374 -5.28 8.49 -2.08
C SER A 374 -4.55 9.52 -1.20
N SER A 375 -4.78 10.82 -1.42
CA SER A 375 -4.20 11.90 -0.59
C SER A 375 -4.96 12.06 0.74
N PHE A 376 -6.24 11.68 0.78
CA PHE A 376 -7.03 11.58 2.01
C PHE A 376 -6.62 10.32 2.78
N LEU A 377 -7.05 9.13 2.33
CA LEU A 377 -6.64 7.83 2.91
C LEU A 377 -5.97 6.97 1.84
N SER A 378 -5.09 6.04 2.24
CA SER A 378 -4.58 5.07 1.26
C SER A 378 -5.74 4.26 0.67
N ASN A 379 -5.58 3.82 -0.58
CA ASN A 379 -6.64 3.11 -1.31
C ASN A 379 -7.11 1.85 -0.55
N GLN A 380 -6.15 1.16 0.08
CA GLN A 380 -6.39 -0.03 0.90
C GLN A 380 -7.15 0.31 2.18
N LEU A 381 -6.70 1.33 2.93
CA LEU A 381 -7.35 1.72 4.18
C LEU A 381 -8.78 2.22 3.95
N TYR A 382 -9.01 3.02 2.91
CA TYR A 382 -10.36 3.45 2.52
C TYR A 382 -11.27 2.25 2.20
N GLY A 383 -10.77 1.30 1.39
CA GLY A 383 -11.50 0.08 1.05
C GLY A 383 -11.86 -0.75 2.27
N ASP A 384 -10.94 -0.91 3.23
CA ASP A 384 -11.18 -1.69 4.44
C ASP A 384 -12.18 -1.00 5.40
N LEU A 385 -12.11 0.33 5.52
CA LEU A 385 -13.08 1.12 6.30
C LEU A 385 -14.51 0.99 5.74
N GLN A 386 -14.68 1.18 4.43
CA GLN A 386 -15.98 1.02 3.77
C GLN A 386 -16.45 -0.44 3.78
N GLY A 387 -15.52 -1.39 3.67
CA GLY A 387 -15.79 -2.83 3.80
C GLY A 387 -16.31 -3.21 5.18
N LEU A 388 -15.75 -2.63 6.25
CA LEU A 388 -16.23 -2.83 7.62
C LEU A 388 -17.65 -2.27 7.83
N VAL A 389 -17.94 -1.05 7.33
CA VAL A 389 -19.31 -0.50 7.38
C VAL A 389 -20.28 -1.42 6.64
N LYS A 390 -19.92 -1.85 5.43
CA LYS A 390 -20.72 -2.82 4.68
C LYS A 390 -20.95 -4.11 5.47
N GLY A 391 -19.89 -4.67 6.06
CA GLY A 391 -19.95 -5.85 6.91
C GLY A 391 -20.94 -5.70 8.06
N ALA A 392 -20.95 -4.55 8.74
CA ALA A 392 -21.89 -4.27 9.82
C ALA A 392 -23.36 -4.32 9.35
N PHE A 393 -23.71 -3.64 8.26
CA PHE A 393 -25.07 -3.63 7.73
C PHE A 393 -25.51 -5.01 7.24
N PHE A 394 -24.63 -5.74 6.55
CA PHE A 394 -24.91 -7.10 6.10
C PHE A 394 -25.14 -8.04 7.28
N CYS A 395 -24.28 -8.02 8.30
CA CYS A 395 -24.40 -8.90 9.46
C CYS A 395 -25.69 -8.63 10.26
N VAL A 396 -26.06 -7.37 10.47
CA VAL A 396 -27.33 -7.04 11.15
C VAL A 396 -28.53 -7.48 10.32
N ALA A 397 -28.53 -7.24 9.01
CA ALA A 397 -29.60 -7.71 8.12
C ALA A 397 -29.76 -9.23 8.13
N ARG A 398 -28.64 -9.95 8.16
CA ARG A 398 -28.58 -11.41 8.24
C ARG A 398 -29.05 -11.91 9.62
N GLN A 399 -28.69 -11.22 10.70
CA GLN A 399 -29.19 -11.55 12.03
C GLN A 399 -30.72 -11.35 12.12
N GLN A 400 -31.27 -10.30 11.51
CA GLN A 400 -32.72 -10.10 11.43
C GLN A 400 -33.46 -11.22 10.68
N GLN A 401 -32.80 -11.87 9.72
CA GLN A 401 -33.35 -13.03 9.01
C GLN A 401 -33.27 -14.30 9.84
N LEU A 402 -32.19 -14.47 10.59
CA LEU A 402 -31.94 -15.67 11.37
C LEU A 402 -32.80 -15.70 12.64
N ASP A 403 -32.69 -14.65 13.47
CA ASP A 403 -33.53 -14.45 14.65
C ASP A 403 -33.56 -12.95 15.00
N PRO A 404 -34.70 -12.26 14.77
CA PRO A 404 -34.80 -10.83 15.02
C PRO A 404 -34.75 -10.48 16.51
N ASN A 405 -35.05 -11.39 17.43
CA ASN A 405 -35.10 -11.07 18.86
C ASN A 405 -33.72 -11.12 19.54
N GLN A 406 -32.66 -11.41 18.80
CA GLN A 406 -31.31 -11.48 19.35
C GLN A 406 -30.59 -10.15 19.32
N ALA A 407 -29.72 -9.96 20.31
CA ALA A 407 -28.75 -8.89 20.31
C ALA A 407 -27.64 -9.14 19.28
N PHE A 408 -27.14 -8.08 18.66
CA PHE A 408 -25.98 -8.13 17.77
C PHE A 408 -24.94 -7.09 18.19
N TYR A 409 -23.69 -7.54 18.36
CA TYR A 409 -22.60 -6.69 18.84
C TYR A 409 -21.59 -6.43 17.72
N LEU A 410 -21.53 -5.19 17.23
CA LEU A 410 -20.67 -4.82 16.08
C LEU A 410 -19.19 -5.16 16.29
N TYR A 411 -18.69 -5.05 17.53
CA TYR A 411 -17.28 -5.34 17.83
C TYR A 411 -16.90 -6.81 17.57
N GLN A 412 -17.86 -7.75 17.61
CA GLN A 412 -17.63 -9.17 17.34
C GLN A 412 -17.32 -9.47 15.86
N ILE A 413 -17.48 -8.48 14.98
CA ILE A 413 -17.01 -8.56 13.58
C ILE A 413 -15.48 -8.65 13.55
N GLY A 414 -14.76 -8.16 14.56
CA GLY A 414 -13.30 -8.23 14.64
C GLY A 414 -12.72 -9.64 14.87
N SER A 415 -11.39 -9.71 14.78
CA SER A 415 -10.54 -10.87 15.05
C SER A 415 -10.01 -10.94 16.48
N ASP A 416 -10.34 -9.97 17.34
CA ASP A 416 -9.97 -9.94 18.77
C ASP A 416 -10.06 -11.28 19.50
N ARG A 417 -11.15 -12.02 19.28
CA ARG A 417 -11.40 -13.32 19.93
C ARG A 417 -10.34 -14.36 19.57
N LEU A 418 -9.71 -14.25 18.39
CA LEU A 418 -8.60 -15.11 17.99
C LEU A 418 -7.27 -14.62 18.59
N GLU A 419 -7.07 -13.30 18.72
CA GLU A 419 -5.90 -12.75 19.42
C GLU A 419 -5.88 -13.13 20.92
N GLU A 420 -7.05 -13.21 21.56
CA GLU A 420 -7.21 -13.73 22.93
C GLU A 420 -6.73 -15.18 23.03
N ILE A 421 -7.12 -16.03 22.08
CA ILE A 421 -6.64 -17.42 21.99
C ILE A 421 -5.13 -17.47 21.78
N PHE A 422 -4.58 -16.62 20.91
CA PHE A 422 -3.12 -16.55 20.72
C PHE A 422 -2.39 -16.09 21.98
N SER A 423 -3.00 -15.22 22.77
CA SER A 423 -2.46 -14.82 24.07
C SER A 423 -2.39 -16.03 25.01
N GLU A 424 -3.48 -16.81 25.11
CA GLU A 424 -3.51 -18.03 25.92
C GLU A 424 -2.47 -19.07 25.47
N VAL A 425 -2.34 -19.29 24.16
CA VAL A 425 -1.30 -20.19 23.59
C VAL A 425 0.11 -19.77 24.02
N ARG A 426 0.37 -18.46 24.13
CA ARG A 426 1.69 -17.93 24.53
C ARG A 426 1.90 -17.98 26.04
N THR A 427 0.84 -17.96 26.85
CA THR A 427 0.91 -17.93 28.32
C THR A 427 0.73 -19.29 28.99
N GLU A 428 0.27 -20.32 28.26
CA GLU A 428 0.05 -21.67 28.82
C GLU A 428 1.33 -22.30 29.40
N SER A 429 2.52 -21.89 28.94
CA SER A 429 3.80 -22.37 29.46
C SER A 429 4.86 -21.27 29.53
N HIS A 430 6.00 -21.56 30.16
CA HIS A 430 7.16 -20.65 30.16
C HIS A 430 7.79 -20.45 28.77
N ASP A 431 7.53 -21.36 27.83
CA ASP A 431 7.96 -21.21 26.44
C ASP A 431 6.88 -20.49 25.63
N SER A 432 7.03 -19.18 25.50
CA SER A 432 6.10 -18.32 24.75
C SER A 432 6.11 -18.56 23.24
N ASN A 433 7.11 -19.28 22.71
CA ASN A 433 7.16 -19.69 21.32
C ASN A 433 6.75 -21.17 21.23
N CYS A 434 5.87 -21.49 20.30
CA CYS A 434 5.45 -22.88 20.07
C CYS A 434 5.86 -23.31 18.66
N ASP A 435 6.16 -24.59 18.49
CA ASP A 435 6.19 -25.19 17.16
C ASP A 435 4.79 -25.51 16.65
N ALA A 436 4.68 -26.06 15.44
CA ALA A 436 3.41 -26.42 14.82
C ALA A 436 2.58 -27.48 15.60
N LEU A 437 3.23 -28.48 16.21
CA LEU A 437 2.55 -29.50 17.03
C LEU A 437 2.07 -28.91 18.36
N GLN A 438 2.96 -28.21 19.06
CA GLN A 438 2.65 -27.52 20.29
C GLN A 438 1.54 -26.49 20.09
N LEU A 439 1.54 -25.75 18.97
CA LEU A 439 0.45 -24.83 18.65
C LEU A 439 -0.89 -25.57 18.61
N SER A 440 -0.95 -26.73 17.94
CA SER A 440 -2.18 -27.51 17.84
C SER A 440 -2.65 -28.01 19.21
N GLU A 441 -1.72 -28.46 20.05
CA GLU A 441 -2.01 -28.90 21.42
C GLU A 441 -2.50 -27.75 22.30
N ARG A 442 -1.84 -26.59 22.24
CA ARG A 442 -2.20 -25.40 23.02
C ARG A 442 -3.50 -24.77 22.54
N LEU A 443 -3.76 -24.72 21.23
CA LEU A 443 -5.05 -24.31 20.66
C LEU A 443 -6.19 -25.22 21.13
N SER A 444 -5.95 -26.53 21.18
CA SER A 444 -6.92 -27.50 21.73
C SER A 444 -7.17 -27.26 23.21
N SER A 445 -6.11 -26.93 23.96
CA SER A 445 -6.14 -26.67 25.39
C SER A 445 -6.86 -25.36 25.72
N ALA A 446 -6.64 -24.32 24.93
CA ALA A 446 -7.36 -23.05 24.98
C ALA A 446 -8.84 -23.28 24.65
N ALA A 447 -9.16 -24.05 23.60
CA ALA A 447 -10.55 -24.39 23.25
C ALA A 447 -11.27 -25.18 24.37
N ASP A 448 -10.62 -26.16 25.00
CA ASP A 448 -11.15 -26.85 26.19
C ASP A 448 -11.48 -25.85 27.32
N THR A 449 -10.58 -24.88 27.54
CA THR A 449 -10.70 -23.89 28.62
C THR A 449 -11.84 -22.90 28.34
N LEU A 450 -11.97 -22.45 27.10
CA LEU A 450 -13.10 -21.62 26.64
C LEU A 450 -14.42 -22.36 26.71
N GLY A 451 -14.43 -23.68 26.43
CA GLY A 451 -15.60 -24.53 26.63
C GLY A 451 -16.06 -24.54 28.10
N ILE A 452 -15.13 -24.63 29.05
CA ILE A 452 -15.44 -24.54 30.48
C ILE A 452 -15.97 -23.16 30.84
N PHE A 453 -15.37 -22.08 30.34
CA PHE A 453 -15.86 -20.72 30.60
C PHE A 453 -17.23 -20.44 29.97
N ASN A 454 -17.57 -21.11 28.87
CA ASN A 454 -18.91 -21.08 28.30
C ASN A 454 -19.95 -21.76 29.20
N GLU A 455 -19.59 -22.87 29.84
CA GLU A 455 -20.47 -23.58 30.78
C GLU A 455 -20.57 -22.87 32.14
N HIS A 456 -19.47 -22.25 32.58
CA HIS A 456 -19.31 -21.58 33.87
C HIS A 456 -18.84 -20.14 33.68
N THR A 457 -19.71 -19.31 33.11
CA THR A 457 -19.41 -17.90 32.80
C THR A 457 -18.98 -17.10 34.04
N GLU A 458 -19.43 -17.50 35.23
CA GLU A 458 -19.08 -16.89 36.52
C GLU A 458 -17.62 -17.14 36.95
N TRP A 459 -16.94 -18.14 36.37
CA TRP A 459 -15.52 -18.41 36.63
C TRP A 459 -14.59 -17.60 35.75
N HIS A 460 -15.12 -17.01 34.68
CA HIS A 460 -14.36 -16.15 33.78
C HIS A 460 -14.32 -14.71 34.32
N GLN A 461 -13.57 -14.50 35.39
CA GLN A 461 -13.17 -13.16 35.81
C GLN A 461 -12.05 -12.70 34.86
N GLY A 462 -12.41 -12.05 33.76
CA GLY A 462 -11.44 -11.53 32.79
C GLY A 462 -10.30 -10.75 33.46
N HIS A 463 -9.15 -10.58 32.79
CA HIS A 463 -7.93 -10.02 33.40
C HIS A 463 -8.17 -8.75 34.24
N ILE A 464 -8.07 -8.89 35.58
CA ILE A 464 -8.30 -7.82 36.57
C ILE A 464 -7.41 -6.59 36.32
N ARG A 465 -6.20 -6.77 35.76
CA ARG A 465 -5.27 -5.66 35.45
C ARG A 465 -5.74 -4.74 34.31
N ARG A 466 -6.83 -5.08 33.61
CA ARG A 466 -7.47 -4.32 32.53
C ARG A 466 -8.89 -3.88 32.91
N SER A 467 -9.27 -3.99 34.19
CA SER A 467 -10.59 -3.59 34.66
C SER A 467 -10.80 -2.08 34.54
N TRP A 468 -11.89 -1.76 33.84
CA TRP A 468 -12.37 -0.48 33.32
C TRP A 468 -12.36 0.71 34.31
N SER A 469 -11.47 1.68 34.08
CA SER A 469 -11.53 3.04 34.67
C SER A 469 -12.11 4.10 33.72
N GLY A 470 -12.82 3.69 32.66
CA GLY A 470 -13.43 4.61 31.69
C GLY A 470 -12.46 5.27 30.71
N LYS A 471 -11.15 5.06 30.84
CA LYS A 471 -10.11 5.71 29.99
C LYS A 471 -9.40 4.79 29.00
N GLU A 472 -9.56 3.46 29.10
CA GLU A 472 -8.80 2.48 28.28
C GLU A 472 -9.72 1.39 27.70
N ALA A 473 -10.17 1.58 26.46
CA ALA A 473 -11.07 0.68 25.74
C ALA A 473 -10.30 -0.42 24.98
N ASP A 474 -9.46 -1.18 25.69
CA ASP A 474 -8.63 -2.22 25.05
C ASP A 474 -9.35 -3.59 24.97
N HIS A 475 -10.30 -3.85 25.88
CA HIS A 475 -11.06 -5.11 25.97
C HIS A 475 -12.54 -4.82 26.16
N VAL A 476 -13.34 -5.06 25.12
CA VAL A 476 -14.80 -4.84 25.11
C VAL A 476 -15.50 -6.19 24.95
N ASN A 477 -16.54 -6.44 25.73
CA ASN A 477 -17.33 -7.67 25.72
C ASN A 477 -18.84 -7.33 25.65
N PRO A 478 -19.76 -8.30 25.51
CA PRO A 478 -21.18 -7.98 25.36
C PRO A 478 -21.77 -7.24 26.56
N THR A 479 -21.32 -7.57 27.77
CA THR A 479 -21.78 -6.96 29.04
C THR A 479 -21.36 -5.50 29.21
N TYR A 480 -20.40 -5.04 28.42
CA TYR A 480 -19.97 -3.64 28.41
C TYR A 480 -21.10 -2.70 27.97
N PHE A 481 -21.87 -3.12 26.97
CA PHE A 481 -22.88 -2.30 26.30
C PHE A 481 -24.18 -2.28 27.10
N THR A 482 -24.70 -1.07 27.34
CA THR A 482 -25.95 -0.85 28.08
C THR A 482 -27.10 -0.38 27.20
N GLY A 483 -26.82 0.13 25.99
CA GLY A 483 -27.86 0.46 25.02
C GLY A 483 -28.52 -0.80 24.44
N ASP A 484 -29.72 -0.67 23.87
CA ASP A 484 -30.41 -1.80 23.25
C ASP A 484 -29.65 -2.31 22.01
N GLN A 485 -29.20 -3.56 22.06
CA GLN A 485 -28.47 -4.22 20.98
C GLN A 485 -29.35 -5.16 20.14
N THR A 486 -30.65 -5.24 20.42
CA THR A 486 -31.59 -6.14 19.74
C THR A 486 -31.81 -5.72 18.29
N VAL A 487 -31.77 -6.67 17.35
CA VAL A 487 -31.88 -6.34 15.91
C VAL A 487 -33.31 -6.09 15.42
N LYS A 488 -34.33 -6.55 16.17
CA LYS A 488 -35.75 -6.53 15.77
C LYS A 488 -36.24 -5.16 15.33
N ASP A 489 -35.93 -4.14 16.12
CA ASP A 489 -36.46 -2.79 15.97
C ASP A 489 -35.51 -1.86 15.18
N VAL A 490 -34.44 -2.43 14.62
CA VAL A 490 -33.44 -1.67 13.84
C VAL A 490 -33.89 -1.58 12.38
N SER A 491 -34.35 -0.39 11.97
CA SER A 491 -34.55 -0.10 10.55
C SER A 491 -33.23 0.29 9.88
N LEU A 492 -32.65 -0.62 9.09
CA LEU A 492 -31.36 -0.42 8.42
C LEU A 492 -31.38 0.77 7.46
N VAL A 493 -32.44 0.88 6.65
CA VAL A 493 -32.60 1.99 5.69
C VAL A 493 -32.79 3.32 6.42
N ALA A 494 -33.53 3.33 7.53
CA ALA A 494 -33.67 4.56 8.32
C ALA A 494 -32.35 4.97 8.97
N ALA A 495 -31.59 4.03 9.56
CA ALA A 495 -30.27 4.32 10.13
C ALA A 495 -29.30 4.81 9.05
N TRP A 496 -29.28 4.17 7.87
CA TRP A 496 -28.47 4.60 6.74
C TRP A 496 -28.82 6.02 6.30
N ASN A 497 -30.10 6.30 6.09
CA ASN A 497 -30.58 7.62 5.69
C ASN A 497 -30.36 8.67 6.79
N SER A 498 -30.51 8.34 8.07
CA SER A 498 -30.24 9.26 9.17
C SER A 498 -28.76 9.68 9.18
N GLY A 499 -27.86 8.70 9.02
CA GLY A 499 -26.43 8.97 8.88
C GLY A 499 -26.09 9.81 7.65
N TYR A 500 -26.75 9.55 6.50
CA TYR A 500 -26.67 10.38 5.30
C TYR A 500 -27.05 11.84 5.60
N HIS A 501 -28.24 12.10 6.16
CA HIS A 501 -28.70 13.46 6.44
C HIS A 501 -27.80 14.14 7.48
N SER A 502 -27.31 13.41 8.48
CA SER A 502 -26.37 13.96 9.46
C SER A 502 -25.02 14.33 8.84
N ALA A 503 -24.51 13.51 7.91
CA ALA A 503 -23.30 13.83 7.15
C ALA A 503 -23.51 15.03 6.23
N ASP A 504 -24.59 15.03 5.45
CA ASP A 504 -24.94 16.08 4.48
C ASP A 504 -25.16 17.43 5.16
N HIS A 505 -25.93 17.46 6.25
CA HIS A 505 -26.13 18.65 7.07
C HIS A 505 -24.81 19.16 7.65
N PHE A 506 -23.99 18.27 8.25
CA PHE A 506 -22.73 18.67 8.84
C PHE A 506 -21.75 19.21 7.77
N LEU A 507 -21.65 18.57 6.61
CA LEU A 507 -20.81 19.04 5.50
C LEU A 507 -21.31 20.40 4.96
N SER A 508 -22.62 20.55 4.78
CA SER A 508 -23.26 21.78 4.31
C SER A 508 -23.09 22.95 5.27
N ASP A 509 -23.24 22.73 6.58
CA ASP A 509 -22.96 23.73 7.63
C ASP A 509 -21.52 24.23 7.58
N HIS A 510 -20.62 23.38 7.09
CA HIS A 510 -19.22 23.71 6.87
C HIS A 510 -18.94 24.10 5.41
N GLY A 511 -19.94 24.42 4.58
CA GLY A 511 -19.73 24.91 3.21
C GLY A 511 -19.12 23.88 2.24
N ILE A 512 -19.33 22.59 2.49
CA ILE A 512 -19.02 21.50 1.55
C ILE A 512 -20.34 21.02 0.95
N GLU A 513 -20.67 21.54 -0.22
CA GLU A 513 -21.83 21.07 -0.99
C GLU A 513 -21.46 19.81 -1.77
N PHE A 514 -22.28 18.77 -1.67
CA PHE A 514 -22.04 17.50 -2.34
C PHE A 514 -23.36 16.83 -2.75
N ASP A 515 -23.60 16.68 -4.05
CA ASP A 515 -24.80 16.01 -4.55
C ASP A 515 -24.63 14.49 -4.54
N PHE A 516 -24.97 13.87 -3.41
CA PHE A 516 -24.96 12.41 -3.27
C PHE A 516 -25.92 11.72 -4.25
N LEU A 517 -27.06 12.34 -4.59
CA LEU A 517 -28.07 11.71 -5.43
C LEU A 517 -27.60 11.62 -6.87
N GLU A 518 -27.05 12.70 -7.41
CA GLU A 518 -26.46 12.74 -8.75
C GLU A 518 -25.29 11.76 -8.83
N ILE A 519 -24.35 11.83 -7.88
CA ILE A 519 -23.12 11.02 -7.91
C ILE A 519 -23.42 9.52 -7.78
N LEU A 520 -24.27 9.12 -6.85
CA LEU A 520 -24.63 7.71 -6.65
C LEU A 520 -25.61 7.18 -7.71
N SER A 521 -26.15 8.03 -8.59
CA SER A 521 -26.91 7.61 -9.76
C SER A 521 -26.03 7.18 -10.94
N GLN A 522 -24.74 7.55 -10.92
CA GLN A 522 -23.78 7.18 -11.96
C GLN A 522 -23.53 5.67 -11.97
N GLU A 523 -23.44 5.09 -13.17
CA GLU A 523 -23.28 3.65 -13.33
C GLU A 523 -21.98 3.14 -12.67
N GLY A 524 -22.13 2.12 -11.82
CA GLY A 524 -21.00 1.47 -11.17
C GLY A 524 -20.39 2.24 -10.00
N VAL A 525 -20.94 3.40 -9.61
CA VAL A 525 -20.50 4.17 -8.44
C VAL A 525 -21.18 3.65 -7.16
N ASP A 526 -20.36 3.32 -6.16
CA ASP A 526 -20.80 3.03 -4.80
C ASP A 526 -19.65 3.29 -3.82
N PHE A 527 -19.85 3.05 -2.52
CA PHE A 527 -18.84 3.39 -1.52
C PHE A 527 -17.56 2.52 -1.57
N LEU A 528 -17.60 1.36 -2.23
CA LEU A 528 -16.41 0.56 -2.52
C LEU A 528 -15.82 0.84 -3.90
N ARG A 529 -16.56 1.55 -4.77
CA ARG A 529 -16.18 1.96 -6.12
C ARG A 529 -16.44 3.45 -6.31
N PRO A 530 -15.74 4.33 -5.57
CA PRO A 530 -16.11 5.75 -5.49
C PRO A 530 -15.99 6.49 -6.82
N ASN A 531 -15.15 6.04 -7.73
CA ASN A 531 -14.97 6.64 -9.06
C ASN A 531 -15.65 5.81 -10.18
N GLY A 532 -16.40 4.75 -9.84
CA GLY A 532 -17.06 3.89 -10.82
C GLY A 532 -16.11 2.97 -11.59
N GLY A 533 -16.53 2.55 -12.79
CA GLY A 533 -15.70 1.79 -13.74
C GLY A 533 -15.28 0.38 -13.29
N GLY A 534 -15.88 -0.17 -12.24
CA GLY A 534 -15.50 -1.47 -11.68
C GLY A 534 -14.18 -1.45 -10.91
N VAL A 535 -13.64 -0.27 -10.60
CA VAL A 535 -12.36 -0.12 -9.89
C VAL A 535 -12.60 -0.09 -8.38
N TYR A 536 -11.90 -0.96 -7.66
CA TYR A 536 -11.94 -1.05 -6.19
C TYR A 536 -10.64 -0.49 -5.60
N PRO A 537 -10.66 0.66 -4.91
CA PRO A 537 -9.48 1.19 -4.22
C PRO A 537 -8.80 0.18 -3.31
N GLY A 538 -9.59 -0.65 -2.60
CA GLY A 538 -9.07 -1.70 -1.72
C GLY A 538 -8.12 -2.69 -2.39
N ARG A 539 -8.14 -2.82 -3.72
CA ARG A 539 -7.27 -3.70 -4.51
C ARG A 539 -6.05 -3.02 -5.13
N SER A 540 -5.83 -1.74 -4.81
CA SER A 540 -4.69 -1.01 -5.37
C SER A 540 -3.38 -1.69 -4.98
N THR A 541 -2.42 -1.72 -5.91
CA THR A 541 -1.02 -2.12 -5.65
C THR A 541 -0.14 -0.92 -5.29
N ALA A 542 -0.72 0.28 -5.19
CA ALA A 542 -0.01 1.47 -4.74
C ALA A 542 0.47 1.29 -3.29
N LYS A 543 1.60 1.92 -2.95
CA LYS A 543 2.20 1.86 -1.61
C LYS A 543 1.16 2.26 -0.55
N ASP A 544 0.91 1.35 0.39
CA ASP A 544 0.02 1.60 1.52
C ASP A 544 0.76 2.32 2.65
N ARG A 545 0.58 3.64 2.73
CA ARG A 545 1.19 4.47 3.79
C ARG A 545 0.57 4.27 5.18
N SER A 546 -0.53 3.52 5.29
CA SER A 546 -1.10 3.14 6.59
C SER A 546 -0.38 1.94 7.22
N MET A 547 0.57 1.35 6.48
CA MET A 547 1.46 0.30 6.95
C MET A 547 2.87 0.88 7.19
N PRO A 548 3.59 0.44 8.23
CA PRO A 548 4.98 0.83 8.43
C PRO A 548 5.83 0.41 7.21
N PRO A 549 6.85 1.17 6.82
CA PRO A 549 7.74 0.78 5.73
C PRO A 549 8.40 -0.56 6.09
N ASP A 550 8.31 -1.54 5.19
CA ASP A 550 9.13 -2.75 5.26
C ASP A 550 10.58 -2.31 5.40
N SER A 551 11.24 -2.77 6.46
CA SER A 551 12.69 -2.62 6.54
C SER A 551 13.25 -3.51 5.44
N ASP A 552 13.57 -2.91 4.30
CA ASP A 552 14.36 -3.53 3.24
C ASP A 552 15.50 -4.32 3.85
N ALA A 553 15.72 -5.52 3.30
CA ALA A 553 16.81 -6.43 3.61
C ALA A 553 18.17 -5.71 3.57
N ALA A 554 18.54 -5.09 4.69
CA ALA A 554 19.86 -4.54 4.88
C ALA A 554 20.81 -5.71 5.11
N THR A 555 21.56 -6.03 4.05
CA THR A 555 22.72 -6.91 4.08
C THR A 555 23.59 -6.55 5.29
N THR A 556 23.75 -7.51 6.20
CA THR A 556 24.54 -7.37 7.42
C THR A 556 26.01 -7.23 7.07
N THR A 557 26.59 -6.04 7.24
CA THR A 557 28.03 -5.90 7.49
C THR A 557 28.24 -5.72 8.98
N VAL A 558 28.88 -6.72 9.58
CA VAL A 558 29.24 -6.80 11.00
C VAL A 558 30.21 -5.67 11.35
N ALA A 559 29.88 -4.90 12.39
CA ALA A 559 30.86 -4.11 13.12
C ALA A 559 30.55 -4.21 14.62
N THR A 560 31.46 -4.85 15.33
CA THR A 560 31.56 -4.97 16.79
C THR A 560 31.83 -3.62 17.45
N ALA A 561 31.14 -3.29 18.56
CA ALA A 561 31.76 -2.79 19.80
C ALA A 561 30.77 -2.36 20.89
N ALA A 562 31.16 -2.77 22.11
CA ALA A 562 31.04 -2.12 23.43
C ALA A 562 29.65 -1.87 24.03
N ALA A 563 29.38 -2.68 25.07
CA ALA A 563 28.46 -2.44 26.15
C ALA A 563 28.95 -1.28 27.02
N ASP A 564 28.00 -0.49 27.53
CA ASP A 564 28.13 0.20 28.80
C ASP A 564 26.85 -0.09 29.60
N GLU A 565 27.08 -0.38 30.86
CA GLU A 565 26.19 -0.88 31.90
C GLU A 565 25.38 0.27 32.51
N ASP A 566 24.20 -0.04 33.04
CA ASP A 566 23.72 0.61 34.27
C ASP A 566 22.87 -0.39 35.06
N GLU A 567 23.18 -0.40 36.35
CA GLU A 567 22.96 -1.41 37.38
C GLU A 567 21.57 -1.34 38.02
N ASP A 568 21.00 -2.49 38.37
CA ASP A 568 20.47 -2.80 39.71
C ASP A 568 19.82 -4.20 39.70
N ASP A 569 20.61 -5.24 39.97
CA ASP A 569 20.12 -6.59 40.29
C ASP A 569 20.76 -7.06 41.62
N PRO A 570 20.01 -7.14 42.72
CA PRO A 570 20.52 -7.65 43.97
C PRO A 570 20.20 -9.15 44.09
N MET A 571 21.06 -10.03 43.58
CA MET A 571 21.28 -11.37 44.14
C MET A 571 22.57 -11.96 43.58
N ASN A 572 23.71 -11.58 44.19
CA ASN A 572 25.01 -12.20 43.94
C ASN A 572 25.17 -13.43 44.85
N GLY A 573 25.04 -14.63 44.28
CA GLY A 573 25.43 -15.90 44.87
C GLY A 573 26.57 -16.52 44.06
N SER A 574 27.69 -16.81 44.73
CA SER A 574 28.97 -17.28 44.17
C SER A 574 28.87 -18.53 43.26
N PRO A 575 29.72 -18.71 42.22
CA PRO A 575 29.59 -19.76 41.20
C PRO A 575 30.22 -21.12 41.54
N ASP A 576 30.52 -21.43 42.81
CA ASP A 576 31.34 -22.60 43.16
C ASP A 576 30.59 -23.82 43.74
N ASP A 577 29.25 -23.85 43.73
CA ASP A 577 28.47 -25.01 44.20
C ASP A 577 27.42 -25.49 43.18
N LEU A 578 27.85 -25.85 41.97
CA LEU A 578 27.06 -26.69 41.08
C LEU A 578 27.67 -28.11 41.04
N PRO A 579 26.97 -29.14 41.55
CA PRO A 579 27.44 -30.52 41.40
C PRO A 579 27.47 -30.89 39.91
N ASN A 580 28.48 -31.64 39.50
CA ASN A 580 28.58 -32.25 38.18
C ASN A 580 27.33 -33.08 37.87
N ILE A 581 26.38 -32.52 37.11
CA ILE A 581 25.26 -33.26 36.54
C ILE A 581 25.77 -33.88 35.23
N LEU A 582 25.87 -35.22 35.21
CA LEU A 582 26.20 -35.96 34.00
C LEU A 582 25.11 -35.77 32.95
N PHE A 583 25.52 -35.77 31.69
CA PHE A 583 24.70 -35.53 30.49
C PHE A 583 23.54 -36.53 30.29
N GLU A 584 23.44 -37.58 31.12
CA GLU A 584 22.36 -38.57 31.13
C GLU A 584 21.09 -38.11 31.88
N ASP A 585 21.15 -37.08 32.73
CA ASP A 585 19.98 -36.55 33.47
C ASP A 585 19.16 -35.50 32.68
N LEU A 586 19.56 -35.16 31.45
CA LEU A 586 18.89 -34.18 30.57
C LEU A 586 18.04 -34.82 29.46
N LEU A 587 17.91 -36.15 29.45
CA LEU A 587 16.96 -36.84 28.59
C LEU A 587 15.59 -36.92 29.30
N PRO A 588 14.46 -36.75 28.58
CA PRO A 588 13.16 -37.13 29.14
C PRO A 588 13.21 -38.62 29.47
N GLU A 589 12.92 -39.00 30.72
CA GLU A 589 12.71 -40.41 31.05
C GLU A 589 11.62 -41.00 30.13
N PRO A 590 11.76 -42.25 29.68
CA PRO A 590 10.78 -42.90 28.83
C PRO A 590 9.40 -42.86 29.51
N GLU A 591 8.37 -42.64 28.70
CA GLU A 591 6.99 -42.87 29.11
C GLU A 591 6.83 -44.38 29.38
N ASP A 592 7.08 -44.80 30.63
CA ASP A 592 6.81 -46.16 31.07
C ASP A 592 5.29 -46.38 31.10
N ASP A 593 4.77 -46.95 30.01
CA ASP A 593 3.54 -47.74 30.02
C ASP A 593 3.85 -49.06 30.76
N GLU A 594 3.79 -49.02 32.09
CA GLU A 594 3.76 -50.27 32.87
C GLU A 594 2.48 -51.04 32.54
N GLN A 595 2.72 -52.25 32.01
CA GLN A 595 1.77 -53.31 31.73
C GLN A 595 0.82 -53.52 32.92
N ALA A 596 -0.46 -53.19 32.73
CA ALA A 596 -1.52 -53.84 33.50
C ALA A 596 -1.75 -55.21 32.88
N THR A 597 -1.26 -56.24 33.55
CA THR A 597 -1.48 -57.66 33.24
C THR A 597 -2.97 -57.99 33.17
N ASP A 598 -3.34 -58.77 32.16
CA ASP A 598 -4.65 -59.39 31.97
C ASP A 598 -5.16 -60.11 33.21
N GLU A 599 -6.45 -59.95 33.53
CA GLU A 599 -7.39 -61.07 33.73
C GLU A 599 -8.85 -60.58 33.92
N VAL A 600 -9.78 -61.42 33.42
CA VAL A 600 -11.25 -61.43 33.59
C VAL A 600 -12.13 -60.75 32.50
N SER A 601 -12.17 -61.43 31.36
CA SER A 601 -13.36 -61.97 30.65
C SER A 601 -14.68 -61.19 30.49
N ASN A 602 -15.07 -61.10 29.20
CA ASN A 602 -16.41 -61.22 28.60
C ASN A 602 -17.46 -60.10 28.78
N SER A 603 -17.64 -59.32 27.70
CA SER A 603 -18.74 -59.46 26.72
C SER A 603 -19.37 -58.12 26.31
N LEU A 604 -19.35 -57.88 24.99
CA LEU A 604 -20.35 -57.24 24.12
C LEU A 604 -19.68 -56.38 23.05
N SER A 605 -19.91 -56.81 21.82
CA SER A 605 -19.46 -56.26 20.55
C SER A 605 -20.09 -54.91 20.25
N ASP A 606 -19.27 -53.91 19.93
CA ASP A 606 -19.64 -52.88 18.96
C ASP A 606 -18.42 -52.45 18.14
N GLN A 607 -18.60 -52.47 16.82
CA GLN A 607 -17.57 -52.19 15.82
C GLN A 607 -17.16 -50.72 15.91
N SER A 608 -15.90 -50.47 16.27
CA SER A 608 -15.26 -49.17 16.06
C SER A 608 -13.83 -49.38 15.55
N ASP A 609 -13.45 -48.50 14.62
CA ASP A 609 -12.23 -48.56 13.82
C ASP A 609 -10.98 -48.87 14.64
N SER A 610 -10.21 -49.85 14.15
CA SER A 610 -8.93 -50.27 14.70
C SER A 610 -7.96 -49.08 14.79
N ALA A 611 -7.67 -48.64 16.02
CA ALA A 611 -6.47 -47.87 16.29
C ALA A 611 -5.26 -48.77 15.98
N THR A 612 -4.69 -48.62 14.79
CA THR A 612 -3.37 -49.18 14.47
C THR A 612 -2.38 -48.67 15.51
N SER A 613 -1.82 -49.60 16.30
CA SER A 613 -0.64 -49.37 17.14
C SER A 613 0.47 -48.81 16.25
N THR A 614 0.66 -47.49 16.26
CA THR A 614 1.76 -46.83 15.55
C THR A 614 3.03 -47.14 16.31
N ASN A 615 3.93 -47.95 15.75
CA ASN A 615 5.24 -48.20 16.32
C ASN A 615 6.04 -46.89 16.39
N ASP A 616 6.46 -46.50 17.60
CA ASP A 616 7.21 -45.25 17.85
C ASP A 616 8.68 -45.33 17.39
N TRP A 617 9.13 -46.54 17.05
CA TRP A 617 10.50 -46.86 16.67
C TRP A 617 10.60 -47.19 15.18
N LEU A 618 11.71 -46.79 14.58
CA LEU A 618 12.07 -47.10 13.20
C LEU A 618 13.32 -47.98 13.20
N GLN A 619 13.27 -49.10 12.48
CA GLN A 619 14.38 -50.05 12.40
C GLN A 619 15.34 -49.62 11.28
N TYR A 620 16.59 -49.35 11.62
CA TYR A 620 17.66 -48.99 10.69
C TYR A 620 18.69 -50.11 10.63
N GLN A 621 19.03 -50.58 9.41
CA GLN A 621 20.10 -51.55 9.22
C GLN A 621 21.44 -50.83 9.15
N LEU A 622 22.42 -51.31 9.93
CA LEU A 622 23.77 -50.77 9.90
C LEU A 622 24.55 -51.38 8.72
N ASP A 623 25.29 -50.56 7.98
CA ASP A 623 26.16 -50.96 6.87
C ASP A 623 27.46 -51.65 7.35
N ASP A 624 27.44 -52.28 8.53
CA ASP A 624 28.61 -52.90 9.17
C ASP A 624 28.86 -54.35 8.67
N GLY A 625 28.16 -54.79 7.63
CA GLY A 625 28.34 -56.12 7.01
C GLY A 625 27.78 -57.32 7.81
N ASP A 626 27.36 -57.11 9.07
CA ASP A 626 26.85 -58.15 9.99
C ASP A 626 25.31 -58.20 10.09
N GLY A 627 24.60 -57.41 9.28
CA GLY A 627 23.12 -57.40 9.23
C GLY A 627 22.44 -56.92 10.52
N SER A 628 23.17 -56.28 11.44
CA SER A 628 22.64 -55.79 12.70
C SER A 628 21.71 -54.58 12.49
N SER A 629 20.56 -54.58 13.17
CA SER A 629 19.58 -53.50 13.09
C SER A 629 19.46 -52.75 14.41
N LYS A 630 19.45 -51.42 14.38
CA LYS A 630 19.16 -50.56 15.54
C LYS A 630 17.74 -49.99 15.45
N GLN A 631 17.06 -49.91 16.59
CA GLN A 631 15.82 -49.17 16.71
C GLN A 631 16.12 -47.72 17.09
N LEU A 632 15.64 -46.80 16.27
CA LEU A 632 15.77 -45.36 16.49
C LEU A 632 14.38 -44.77 16.73
N HIS A 633 14.23 -44.01 17.81
CA HIS A 633 12.97 -43.35 18.10
C HIS A 633 12.71 -42.24 17.09
N LYS A 634 11.48 -42.17 16.56
CA LYS A 634 11.12 -41.25 15.46
C LYS A 634 11.37 -39.78 15.79
N ALA A 635 11.06 -39.34 17.01
CA ALA A 635 11.34 -37.96 17.42
C ALA A 635 12.85 -37.65 17.49
N SER A 636 13.67 -38.63 17.87
CA SER A 636 15.13 -38.48 17.94
C SER A 636 15.74 -38.34 16.55
N ILE A 637 15.26 -39.12 15.58
CA ILE A 637 15.66 -39.02 14.16
C ILE A 637 15.46 -37.59 13.64
N LEU A 638 14.27 -37.01 13.85
CA LEU A 638 13.99 -35.65 13.40
C LEU A 638 14.85 -34.61 14.12
N SER A 639 15.01 -34.76 15.44
CA SER A 639 15.88 -33.88 16.22
C SER A 639 17.34 -33.92 15.76
N THR A 640 17.83 -35.04 15.24
CA THR A 640 19.20 -35.13 14.73
C THR A 640 19.32 -34.59 13.30
N LEU A 641 18.39 -34.96 12.42
CA LEU A 641 18.52 -34.69 10.98
C LEU A 641 18.08 -33.27 10.57
N PHE A 642 17.22 -32.62 11.37
CA PHE A 642 16.67 -31.30 11.03
C PHE A 642 17.27 -30.14 11.88
N ASN A 643 18.16 -30.41 12.86
CA ASN A 643 18.72 -29.40 13.78
C ASN A 643 20.21 -29.05 13.52
N SER A 644 20.55 -28.45 12.37
CA SER A 644 21.92 -27.94 12.12
C SER A 644 22.21 -26.55 12.71
N ASP A 645 21.19 -25.73 13.04
CA ASP A 645 21.38 -24.37 13.57
C ASP A 645 20.33 -23.99 14.64
N ARG A 646 20.64 -24.22 15.92
CA ARG A 646 19.81 -23.68 17.03
C ARG A 646 20.11 -22.20 17.23
N ARG A 647 19.24 -21.31 16.73
CA ARG A 647 19.16 -19.92 17.23
C ARG A 647 17.78 -19.68 17.82
N HIS A 648 17.74 -19.33 19.10
CA HIS A 648 16.50 -18.94 19.77
C HIS A 648 16.02 -17.58 19.25
N LEU A 649 14.73 -17.51 18.87
CA LEU A 649 14.06 -16.27 18.47
C LEU A 649 13.91 -15.32 19.67
N SER A 650 13.89 -14.00 19.40
CA SER A 650 13.74 -12.97 20.44
C SER A 650 12.42 -13.06 21.23
N ALA A 651 12.44 -12.64 22.50
CA ALA A 651 11.23 -12.50 23.32
C ALA A 651 10.48 -11.18 23.08
N ASP A 652 10.97 -10.31 22.18
CA ASP A 652 10.33 -9.06 21.76
C ASP A 652 9.43 -9.24 20.50
N ARG A 653 8.21 -8.69 20.52
CA ARG A 653 7.22 -8.83 19.43
C ARG A 653 7.68 -8.24 18.10
N LEU A 654 8.24 -7.03 18.07
CA LEU A 654 8.62 -6.33 16.84
C LEU A 654 9.88 -6.94 16.22
N LEU A 655 10.79 -7.45 17.05
CA LEU A 655 12.00 -8.14 16.60
C LEU A 655 11.70 -9.57 16.11
N ARG A 656 10.68 -10.24 16.69
CA ARG A 656 10.18 -11.54 16.21
C ARG A 656 9.56 -11.48 14.82
N VAL A 657 8.73 -10.48 14.55
CA VAL A 657 8.08 -10.29 13.23
C VAL A 657 9.13 -10.18 12.10
N ARG A 658 10.36 -9.77 12.44
CA ARG A 658 11.49 -9.63 11.52
C ARG A 658 12.51 -10.77 11.59
N CYS A 659 12.18 -11.89 12.27
CA CYS A 659 13.02 -13.08 12.40
C CYS A 659 14.39 -12.85 13.08
N TYR A 660 14.50 -11.88 14.00
CA TYR A 660 15.76 -11.64 14.73
C TYR A 660 15.98 -12.61 15.90
N THR A 661 17.23 -13.03 16.06
CA THR A 661 17.74 -13.85 17.18
C THR A 661 18.12 -12.97 18.37
N LYS A 662 18.36 -13.58 19.54
CA LYS A 662 18.57 -12.87 20.83
C LYS A 662 19.69 -11.81 20.89
N ASP A 663 20.55 -11.70 19.88
CA ASP A 663 21.62 -10.69 19.80
C ASP A 663 21.41 -9.77 18.58
N GLY A 664 21.12 -8.49 18.84
CA GLY A 664 20.92 -7.50 17.79
C GLY A 664 20.24 -6.21 18.26
N GLY A 665 20.73 -5.62 19.37
CA GLY A 665 20.25 -4.33 19.84
C GLY A 665 20.63 -3.20 18.89
N ARG A 666 19.65 -2.60 18.21
CA ARG A 666 19.78 -1.26 17.63
C ARG A 666 19.73 -0.25 18.77
N LYS A 667 20.81 0.52 18.96
CA LYS A 667 20.79 1.74 19.79
C LYS A 667 19.85 2.78 19.15
N PRO A 668 18.96 3.44 19.91
CA PRO A 668 18.29 4.65 19.45
C PRO A 668 19.31 5.79 19.34
N ASN A 669 19.30 6.51 18.22
CA ASN A 669 20.06 7.74 18.06
C ASN A 669 19.34 8.85 18.83
N LEU A 670 19.77 9.10 20.07
CA LEU A 670 19.26 10.14 20.98
C LEU A 670 19.91 11.50 20.71
N ASN A 671 19.98 11.95 19.45
CA ASN A 671 20.50 13.28 19.13
C ASN A 671 19.62 13.98 18.10
N HIS A 672 18.46 14.45 18.53
CA HIS A 672 17.77 15.58 17.88
C HIS A 672 16.93 16.33 18.92
N GLN A 673 17.62 16.98 19.86
CA GLN A 673 17.04 18.14 20.55
C GLN A 673 17.29 19.38 19.69
N GLU A 674 16.18 19.99 19.29
CA GLU A 674 15.90 21.43 19.25
C GLU A 674 17.03 22.40 18.83
N PHE A 675 16.86 23.00 17.65
CA PHE A 675 17.49 24.28 17.29
C PHE A 675 16.46 25.40 17.38
N SER A 676 16.09 25.87 18.57
CA SER A 676 15.36 27.13 18.73
C SER A 676 16.32 28.31 18.56
N GLY A 677 16.60 28.66 17.30
CA GLY A 677 17.28 29.91 16.95
C GLY A 677 16.29 31.07 16.82
N GLU A 678 16.73 32.27 17.18
CA GLU A 678 16.00 33.56 17.07
C GLU A 678 15.68 33.94 15.60
N HIS A 679 16.20 33.19 14.62
CA HIS A 679 16.02 33.36 13.17
C HIS A 679 15.60 32.05 12.46
N SER A 680 14.57 31.37 12.98
CA SER A 680 14.07 30.09 12.44
C SER A 680 12.91 30.25 11.45
N PHE A 681 12.96 29.49 10.36
CA PHE A 681 11.90 29.34 9.37
C PHE A 681 11.18 28.00 9.56
N ASN A 682 9.87 28.04 9.75
CA ASN A 682 9.08 26.93 10.28
C ASN A 682 8.11 26.33 9.24
N LEU A 683 7.66 25.11 9.51
CA LEU A 683 6.52 24.54 8.81
C LEU A 683 5.25 25.38 9.06
N GLY A 684 4.49 25.64 8.00
CA GLY A 684 3.28 26.48 8.05
C GLY A 684 3.52 27.96 7.73
N ASP A 685 4.77 28.41 7.74
CA ASP A 685 5.14 29.80 7.42
C ASP A 685 4.82 30.17 5.97
N ILE A 686 4.62 31.47 5.76
CA ILE A 686 4.45 32.06 4.44
C ILE A 686 5.81 32.49 3.91
N ALA A 687 6.08 32.18 2.65
CA ALA A 687 7.31 32.58 1.98
C ALA A 687 7.06 32.92 0.52
N VAL A 688 8.00 33.63 -0.09
CA VAL A 688 8.03 33.85 -1.55
C VAL A 688 9.10 32.96 -2.19
N THR A 689 8.79 32.44 -3.37
CA THR A 689 9.73 31.64 -4.17
C THR A 689 9.53 31.81 -5.67
N LEU A 690 10.43 31.25 -6.48
CA LEU A 690 10.35 31.31 -7.94
C LEU A 690 9.73 30.03 -8.53
N ILE A 691 8.79 30.20 -9.46
CA ILE A 691 8.12 29.12 -10.18
C ILE A 691 8.38 29.22 -11.66
N ARG A 692 8.75 28.09 -12.26
CA ARG A 692 9.00 27.96 -13.69
C ARG A 692 7.87 27.19 -14.38
N THR A 693 7.25 27.80 -15.38
CA THR A 693 6.31 27.17 -16.32
C THR A 693 7.01 26.86 -17.66
N ASP A 694 6.24 26.52 -18.71
CA ASP A 694 6.74 26.31 -20.07
C ASP A 694 7.42 27.55 -20.67
N ASP A 695 6.85 28.71 -20.38
CA ASP A 695 7.03 29.97 -21.11
C ASP A 695 7.58 31.11 -20.25
N LEU A 696 7.50 31.01 -18.92
CA LEU A 696 7.93 32.08 -18.02
C LEU A 696 8.46 31.59 -16.67
N VAL A 697 9.11 32.51 -15.95
CA VAL A 697 9.45 32.37 -14.54
C VAL A 697 8.83 33.55 -13.79
N ALA A 698 8.07 33.27 -12.73
CA ALA A 698 7.42 34.29 -11.89
C ALA A 698 7.55 33.95 -10.41
N ALA A 699 7.49 34.98 -9.55
CA ALA A 699 7.47 34.78 -8.11
C ALA A 699 6.08 34.37 -7.62
N ALA A 700 6.03 33.46 -6.66
CA ALA A 700 4.82 32.92 -6.05
C ALA A 700 4.92 32.97 -4.52
N VAL A 701 3.81 33.25 -3.85
CA VAL A 701 3.71 33.18 -2.39
C VAL A 701 3.21 31.79 -2.01
N ILE A 702 3.91 31.13 -1.10
CA ILE A 702 3.69 29.74 -0.71
C ILE A 702 3.43 29.62 0.78
N LYS A 703 2.58 28.67 1.15
CA LYS A 703 2.51 28.12 2.51
C LYS A 703 3.39 26.89 2.58
N VAL A 704 4.35 26.87 3.50
CA VAL A 704 5.29 25.77 3.63
C VAL A 704 4.63 24.56 4.27
N THR A 705 4.80 23.38 3.66
CA THR A 705 4.21 22.11 4.11
C THR A 705 5.25 21.05 4.45
N VAL A 706 6.44 21.11 3.84
CA VAL A 706 7.58 20.24 4.15
C VAL A 706 8.89 21.01 4.01
N ILE A 707 9.77 20.88 4.99
CA ILE A 707 11.17 21.30 4.93
C ILE A 707 12.03 20.02 4.91
N GLN A 708 12.96 19.93 3.96
CA GLN A 708 13.88 18.79 3.84
C GLN A 708 15.32 19.28 3.72
N LYS A 709 16.24 18.81 4.58
CA LYS A 709 17.69 19.07 4.52
C LYS A 709 18.43 17.74 4.53
N ASP A 710 19.37 17.55 3.60
CA ASP A 710 20.16 16.29 3.47
C ASP A 710 19.32 15.00 3.46
N ASN A 711 18.17 15.03 2.77
CA ASN A 711 17.17 13.94 2.73
C ASN A 711 16.45 13.60 4.04
N GLN A 712 16.63 14.38 5.10
CA GLN A 712 15.83 14.32 6.31
C GLN A 712 14.76 15.42 6.30
N ARG A 713 13.56 15.11 6.82
CA ARG A 713 12.49 16.11 6.98
C ARG A 713 12.63 16.80 8.33
N LEU A 714 12.49 18.11 8.34
CA LEU A 714 12.64 18.96 9.52
C LEU A 714 11.35 19.76 9.76
N SER A 715 11.11 20.14 11.02
CA SER A 715 10.03 21.05 11.43
C SER A 715 10.38 22.52 11.23
N GLN A 716 11.67 22.82 11.25
CA GLN A 716 12.22 24.16 11.07
C GLN A 716 13.64 24.10 10.48
N VAL A 717 14.10 25.20 9.92
CA VAL A 717 15.45 25.39 9.42
C VAL A 717 15.90 26.81 9.71
N ASP A 718 17.20 27.04 9.86
CA ASP A 718 17.71 28.40 10.01
C ASP A 718 17.47 29.21 8.73
N THR A 719 17.10 30.48 8.87
CA THR A 719 16.97 31.38 7.71
C THR A 719 18.30 31.59 6.98
N GLU A 720 19.45 31.43 7.63
CA GLU A 720 20.77 31.49 6.99
C GLU A 720 21.05 30.29 6.06
N ASP A 721 20.42 29.13 6.34
CA ASP A 721 20.45 27.98 5.45
C ASP A 721 19.57 28.18 4.20
N LEU A 722 18.63 29.13 4.26
CA LEU A 722 17.82 29.57 3.11
C LEU A 722 18.62 30.62 2.33
N GLY A 723 18.68 30.45 1.01
CA GLY A 723 19.53 31.28 0.13
C GLY A 723 20.86 30.62 -0.29
N SER A 724 21.32 29.59 0.41
CA SER A 724 22.52 28.84 0.01
C SER A 724 22.21 27.59 -0.81
N MET A 725 22.79 27.50 -2.02
CA MET A 725 22.72 26.27 -2.83
C MET A 725 23.50 25.10 -2.21
N THR A 726 24.43 25.36 -1.29
CA THR A 726 25.27 24.32 -0.66
C THR A 726 24.59 23.64 0.53
N SER A 727 23.60 24.29 1.15
CA SER A 727 22.90 23.77 2.34
C SER A 727 21.89 22.66 2.04
N LYS A 728 21.70 22.30 0.74
CA LYS A 728 20.86 21.19 0.27
C LYS A 728 19.44 21.17 0.87
N VAL A 729 18.90 22.34 1.19
CA VAL A 729 17.54 22.49 1.66
C VAL A 729 16.58 22.43 0.47
N ALA A 730 15.49 21.68 0.59
CA ALA A 730 14.38 21.65 -0.34
C ALA A 730 13.07 21.91 0.42
N ILE A 731 12.30 22.86 -0.09
CA ILE A 731 11.03 23.29 0.49
C ILE A 731 9.90 22.77 -0.39
N THR A 732 8.88 22.19 0.22
CA THR A 732 7.61 21.87 -0.44
C THR A 732 6.51 22.75 0.11
N GLY A 733 5.73 23.38 -0.77
CA GLY A 733 4.68 24.30 -0.36
C GLY A 733 3.48 24.27 -1.29
N GLN A 734 2.39 24.89 -0.84
CA GLN A 734 1.19 25.14 -1.65
C GLN A 734 1.17 26.63 -2.01
N ILE A 735 1.00 26.98 -3.28
CA ILE A 735 0.96 28.37 -3.73
C ILE A 735 -0.39 28.98 -3.35
N LEU A 736 -0.39 30.12 -2.65
CA LEU A 736 -1.60 30.87 -2.33
C LEU A 736 -2.17 31.50 -3.60
N VAL A 737 -3.48 31.40 -3.82
CA VAL A 737 -4.17 32.17 -4.86
C VAL A 737 -4.44 33.57 -4.33
N LEU A 738 -3.75 34.57 -4.86
CA LEU A 738 -3.79 35.95 -4.40
C LEU A 738 -4.60 36.85 -5.34
N ARG A 739 -5.31 37.83 -4.76
CA ARG A 739 -6.09 38.86 -5.46
C ARG A 739 -5.57 40.26 -5.14
N ASP A 740 -5.31 41.02 -6.19
CA ASP A 740 -4.92 42.44 -6.12
C ASP A 740 -6.12 43.32 -5.73
N VAL A 741 -6.01 44.00 -4.59
CA VAL A 741 -7.05 44.86 -4.01
C VAL A 741 -6.44 46.15 -3.45
N PHE A 742 -7.28 47.18 -3.35
CA PHE A 742 -6.94 48.43 -2.67
C PHE A 742 -7.65 48.47 -1.32
N VAL A 743 -6.89 48.47 -0.23
CA VAL A 743 -7.41 48.58 1.14
C VAL A 743 -7.26 50.02 1.61
N ILE A 744 -8.37 50.64 2.01
CA ILE A 744 -8.40 52.02 2.51
C ILE A 744 -8.16 51.99 4.02
N SER A 745 -7.12 52.68 4.49
CA SER A 745 -6.80 52.76 5.92
C SER A 745 -7.89 53.51 6.69
N CYS A 746 -8.28 52.99 7.85
CA CYS A 746 -9.21 53.65 8.77
C CYS A 746 -8.64 54.92 9.41
N ASP A 747 -7.31 55.07 9.44
CA ASP A 747 -6.63 56.18 10.12
C ASP A 747 -6.42 57.40 9.22
N ASN A 748 -6.62 57.26 7.90
CA ASN A 748 -6.56 58.35 6.93
C ASN A 748 -7.39 58.01 5.68
N ALA A 749 -8.58 58.59 5.56
CA ALA A 749 -9.53 58.34 4.46
C ALA A 749 -9.04 58.73 3.04
N THR A 750 -7.81 59.25 2.92
CA THR A 750 -7.15 59.60 1.65
C THR A 750 -6.01 58.65 1.25
N SER A 751 -5.68 57.66 2.10
CA SER A 751 -4.58 56.71 1.89
C SER A 751 -5.12 55.31 1.58
N SER A 752 -4.98 54.86 0.33
CA SER A 752 -5.24 53.48 -0.08
C SER A 752 -3.93 52.72 -0.26
N SER A 753 -3.77 51.62 0.47
CA SER A 753 -2.65 50.69 0.32
C SER A 753 -3.02 49.58 -0.66
N ARG A 754 -2.11 49.26 -1.59
CA ARG A 754 -2.31 48.17 -2.57
C ARG A 754 -1.81 46.87 -1.97
N LYS A 755 -2.68 45.87 -1.85
CA LYS A 755 -2.37 44.58 -1.20
C LYS A 755 -2.84 43.40 -2.05
N TRP A 756 -2.23 42.24 -1.81
CA TRP A 756 -2.58 40.97 -2.41
C TRP A 756 -3.18 40.04 -1.35
N LEU A 757 -4.48 39.79 -1.42
CA LEU A 757 -5.20 38.99 -0.44
C LEU A 757 -5.39 37.55 -0.92
N TRP A 758 -5.16 36.60 -0.02
CA TRP A 758 -5.42 35.19 -0.26
C TRP A 758 -6.92 34.90 -0.30
N ASN A 759 -7.40 34.20 -1.32
CA ASN A 759 -8.82 33.89 -1.47
C ASN A 759 -9.28 32.60 -0.77
N GLY A 760 -8.42 31.98 0.05
CA GLY A 760 -8.73 30.71 0.74
C GLY A 760 -8.45 29.44 -0.06
N THR A 761 -7.87 29.53 -1.26
CA THR A 761 -7.56 28.38 -2.13
C THR A 761 -6.10 28.36 -2.59
N TYR A 762 -5.63 27.22 -3.07
CA TYR A 762 -4.25 27.04 -3.54
C TYR A 762 -4.18 26.76 -5.04
N ALA A 763 -3.12 27.25 -5.71
CA ALA A 763 -2.97 27.12 -7.15
C ALA A 763 -2.72 25.66 -7.57
N LYS A 764 -3.47 25.20 -8.57
CA LYS A 764 -3.32 23.88 -9.20
C LYS A 764 -2.43 23.95 -10.45
N PHE A 765 -1.61 22.93 -10.67
CA PHE A 765 -0.79 22.79 -11.88
C PHE A 765 -1.15 21.54 -12.67
N GLU A 766 -1.26 21.69 -13.99
CA GLU A 766 -1.43 20.57 -14.91
C GLU A 766 -0.19 19.65 -14.93
N PRO A 767 -0.35 18.34 -15.16
CA PRO A 767 0.77 17.44 -15.38
C PRO A 767 1.53 17.76 -16.68
N LEU A 768 2.85 17.62 -16.66
CA LEU A 768 3.69 17.82 -17.85
C LEU A 768 3.39 16.76 -18.92
N ARG A 769 3.30 17.16 -20.19
CA ARG A 769 3.09 16.22 -21.33
C ARG A 769 4.22 15.18 -21.37
N GLY A 770 3.87 13.90 -21.19
CA GLY A 770 4.81 12.76 -21.28
C GLY A 770 4.88 11.86 -20.05
N THR A 771 4.35 12.27 -18.90
CA THR A 771 4.15 11.38 -17.74
C THR A 771 2.86 10.58 -17.91
N GLN A 772 2.96 9.26 -18.01
CA GLN A 772 1.82 8.33 -18.18
C GLN A 772 0.87 8.23 -16.97
N SER A 773 0.93 9.14 -16.00
CA SER A 773 -0.08 9.21 -14.95
C SER A 773 -1.13 10.25 -15.33
N VAL A 774 -2.35 9.81 -15.62
CA VAL A 774 -3.54 10.66 -15.51
C VAL A 774 -3.57 11.11 -14.04
N VAL A 775 -3.08 12.32 -13.77
CA VAL A 775 -3.18 12.90 -12.43
C VAL A 775 -4.62 13.37 -12.28
N GLU A 776 -5.40 12.65 -11.47
CA GLU A 776 -6.76 13.05 -11.12
C GLU A 776 -6.76 14.46 -10.49
N ASP A 777 -7.79 15.24 -10.80
CA ASP A 777 -7.97 16.59 -10.30
C ASP A 777 -8.07 16.57 -8.76
N GLY A 778 -7.34 17.44 -8.06
CA GLY A 778 -7.33 17.51 -6.59
C GLY A 778 -6.31 16.63 -5.84
N THR A 779 -5.43 15.90 -6.53
CA THR A 779 -4.35 15.13 -5.86
C THR A 779 -3.25 16.03 -5.27
N ARG A 780 -2.58 15.59 -4.18
CA ARG A 780 -1.46 16.32 -3.54
C ARG A 780 -0.42 16.82 -4.55
N LYS A 781 -0.07 15.99 -5.54
CA LYS A 781 0.94 16.33 -6.56
C LYS A 781 0.56 17.53 -7.42
N ALA A 782 -0.74 17.76 -7.63
CA ALA A 782 -1.23 18.90 -8.42
C ALA A 782 -1.23 20.23 -7.64
N LEU A 783 -1.21 20.17 -6.30
CA LEU A 783 -1.27 21.33 -5.40
C LEU A 783 0.05 21.63 -4.68
N SER A 784 1.00 20.70 -4.68
CA SER A 784 2.29 20.88 -4.03
C SER A 784 3.40 21.14 -5.05
N ILE A 785 4.21 22.16 -4.79
CA ILE A 785 5.44 22.43 -5.53
C ILE A 785 6.63 22.12 -4.64
N LYS A 786 7.72 21.62 -5.22
CA LYS A 786 8.99 21.40 -4.52
C LYS A 786 10.04 22.29 -5.14
N VAL A 787 10.66 23.16 -4.35
CA VAL A 787 11.68 24.12 -4.79
C VAL A 787 12.93 24.02 -3.92
N PRO A 788 14.13 24.30 -4.45
CA PRO A 788 15.32 24.49 -3.63
C PRO A 788 15.13 25.63 -2.62
N GLY A 789 15.53 25.42 -1.36
CA GLY A 789 15.48 26.44 -0.31
C GLY A 789 16.30 27.69 -0.63
N ALA A 790 17.28 27.58 -1.52
CA ALA A 790 18.05 28.70 -2.04
C ALA A 790 17.23 29.75 -2.81
N PHE A 791 16.02 29.40 -3.27
CA PHE A 791 15.09 30.33 -3.92
C PHE A 791 13.91 30.73 -3.03
N VAL A 792 13.93 30.35 -1.74
CA VAL A 792 12.83 30.63 -0.81
C VAL A 792 13.26 31.77 0.11
N HIS A 793 12.42 32.79 0.22
CA HIS A 793 12.59 33.88 1.16
C HIS A 793 11.37 33.95 2.09
N PRO A 794 11.56 33.88 3.43
CA PRO A 794 10.46 34.07 4.38
C PRO A 794 9.75 35.40 4.12
N LEU A 795 8.43 35.42 4.28
CA LEU A 795 7.62 36.61 4.05
C LEU A 795 6.81 36.91 5.31
N ASP A 796 6.94 38.13 5.82
CA ASP A 796 6.08 38.62 6.90
C ASP A 796 4.74 39.05 6.30
N ALA A 797 3.76 38.16 6.33
CA ALA A 797 2.44 38.39 5.74
C ALA A 797 1.49 39.04 6.77
N GLU A 798 0.79 40.09 6.34
CA GLU A 798 -0.21 40.78 7.16
C GLU A 798 -1.53 40.01 7.20
N ILE A 799 -2.41 40.36 8.14
CA ILE A 799 -3.76 39.80 8.25
C ILE A 799 -4.77 40.90 7.93
N GLU A 800 -5.67 40.62 6.98
CA GLU A 800 -6.69 41.56 6.52
C GLU A 800 -8.09 40.94 6.55
N GLU A 801 -9.12 41.78 6.62
CA GLU A 801 -10.51 41.32 6.55
C GLU A 801 -10.86 40.80 5.15
N ALA A 802 -11.49 39.62 5.10
CA ALA A 802 -11.90 38.97 3.86
C ALA A 802 -12.94 39.77 3.06
N LYS A 803 -13.63 40.74 3.69
CA LYS A 803 -14.63 41.63 3.04
C LYS A 803 -14.04 42.47 1.89
N HIS A 804 -12.71 42.64 1.88
CA HIS A 804 -12.01 43.36 0.82
C HIS A 804 -11.87 42.54 -0.47
N LEU A 805 -12.13 41.22 -0.43
CA LEU A 805 -12.17 40.36 -1.62
C LEU A 805 -13.47 40.55 -2.42
N PRO A 806 -13.49 40.15 -3.70
CA PRO A 806 -14.73 40.10 -4.49
C PRO A 806 -15.84 39.32 -3.78
N PHE A 807 -17.08 39.78 -3.92
CA PHE A 807 -18.24 39.25 -3.18
C PHE A 807 -18.35 37.71 -3.22
N THR A 808 -18.13 37.08 -4.37
CA THR A 808 -18.20 35.62 -4.52
C THR A 808 -17.13 34.88 -3.70
N GLU A 809 -15.92 35.43 -3.62
CA GLU A 809 -14.82 34.83 -2.84
C GLU A 809 -14.99 35.13 -1.35
N PHE A 810 -15.47 36.33 -1.01
CA PHE A 810 -15.84 36.68 0.36
C PHE A 810 -16.95 35.77 0.90
N GLU A 811 -18.02 35.53 0.14
CA GLU A 811 -19.09 34.60 0.53
C GLU A 811 -18.58 33.17 0.70
N ALA A 812 -17.69 32.70 -0.18
CA ALA A 812 -17.05 31.40 -0.05
C ALA A 812 -16.13 31.28 1.19
N LEU A 813 -15.52 32.37 1.65
CA LEU A 813 -14.74 32.41 2.90
C LEU A 813 -15.63 32.57 4.13
N ARG A 814 -16.71 33.33 4.03
CA ARG A 814 -17.69 33.52 5.11
C ARG A 814 -18.39 32.21 5.46
N THR A 815 -18.79 31.45 4.46
CA THR A 815 -19.33 30.08 4.64
C THR A 815 -18.31 29.12 5.26
N LYS A 816 -17.01 29.41 5.11
CA LYS A 816 -15.93 28.68 5.80
C LYS A 816 -15.58 29.20 7.18
N ASN A 817 -16.28 30.21 7.67
CA ASN A 817 -15.99 30.95 8.90
C ASN A 817 -14.56 31.50 8.94
N MET A 818 -14.08 32.04 7.81
CA MET A 818 -12.77 32.67 7.66
C MET A 818 -12.92 34.18 7.44
N PRO A 819 -13.11 34.98 8.51
CA PRO A 819 -13.29 36.43 8.39
C PRO A 819 -12.01 37.18 8.02
N HIS A 820 -10.84 36.55 8.20
CA HIS A 820 -9.55 37.13 7.91
C HIS A 820 -8.73 36.25 6.97
N VAL A 821 -7.91 36.88 6.13
CA VAL A 821 -7.06 36.23 5.13
C VAL A 821 -5.65 36.82 5.16
N TRP A 822 -4.69 36.08 4.60
CA TRP A 822 -3.32 36.55 4.44
C TRP A 822 -3.30 37.68 3.41
N ALA A 823 -2.62 38.76 3.75
CA ALA A 823 -2.39 39.90 2.88
C ALA A 823 -0.90 40.15 2.73
N VAL A 824 -0.48 40.47 1.52
CA VAL A 824 0.90 40.86 1.22
C VAL A 824 0.89 42.24 0.58
N SER A 825 1.69 43.15 1.10
CA SER A 825 1.90 44.47 0.51
C SER A 825 2.45 44.34 -0.92
N HIS A 826 1.86 45.07 -1.86
CA HIS A 826 2.34 45.07 -3.25
C HIS A 826 3.77 45.63 -3.34
N ASP A 827 4.09 46.68 -2.58
CA ASP A 827 5.39 47.33 -2.62
C ASP A 827 6.48 46.44 -2.03
N ASP A 828 6.19 45.72 -0.95
CA ASP A 828 7.13 44.78 -0.32
C ASP A 828 7.41 43.59 -1.23
N LEU A 829 6.36 43.04 -1.87
CA LEU A 829 6.53 41.93 -2.80
C LEU A 829 7.32 42.36 -4.05
N CYS A 830 7.08 43.58 -4.58
CA CYS A 830 7.86 44.16 -5.66
C CYS A 830 9.34 44.38 -5.25
N ALA A 831 9.58 44.90 -4.05
CA ALA A 831 10.92 45.11 -3.51
C ALA A 831 11.68 43.78 -3.36
N ILE A 832 11.04 42.74 -2.84
CA ILE A 832 11.62 41.41 -2.71
C ILE A 832 11.94 40.82 -4.10
N VAL A 833 11.00 40.88 -5.04
CA VAL A 833 11.20 40.36 -6.40
C VAL A 833 12.34 41.07 -7.12
N PHE A 834 12.40 42.39 -7.03
CA PHE A 834 13.46 43.18 -7.65
C PHE A 834 14.83 42.92 -7.01
N THR A 835 14.90 42.95 -5.68
CA THR A 835 16.17 42.89 -4.93
C THR A 835 16.76 41.47 -4.89
N LEU A 836 15.93 40.46 -4.63
CA LEU A 836 16.42 39.09 -4.46
C LEU A 836 16.48 38.31 -5.76
N TYR A 837 15.50 38.49 -6.65
CA TYR A 837 15.38 37.67 -7.85
C TYR A 837 15.82 38.39 -9.13
N GLY A 838 15.75 39.73 -9.16
CA GLY A 838 16.21 40.53 -10.29
C GLY A 838 17.72 40.44 -10.55
N ALA A 839 18.51 40.16 -9.50
CA ALA A 839 19.98 40.04 -9.58
C ALA A 839 20.49 38.61 -9.88
N LEU A 840 19.60 37.61 -9.98
CA LEU A 840 20.00 36.22 -10.18
C LEU A 840 20.41 35.92 -11.64
N ASP A 841 21.44 35.09 -11.82
CA ASP A 841 21.83 34.58 -13.14
C ASP A 841 20.72 33.69 -13.74
N ALA A 842 20.21 34.11 -14.90
CA ALA A 842 19.12 33.46 -15.59
C ALA A 842 19.39 31.98 -15.92
N THR A 843 20.65 31.64 -16.23
CA THR A 843 21.05 30.29 -16.60
C THR A 843 21.00 29.35 -15.39
N THR A 844 21.49 29.83 -14.25
CA THR A 844 21.48 29.13 -12.97
C THR A 844 20.06 28.90 -12.47
N VAL A 845 19.21 29.93 -12.53
CA VAL A 845 17.78 29.83 -12.16
C VAL A 845 17.08 28.72 -12.96
N LEU A 846 17.22 28.71 -14.29
CA LEU A 846 16.58 27.72 -15.15
C LEU A 846 17.16 26.30 -15.02
N LYS A 847 18.41 26.18 -14.55
CA LYS A 847 19.06 24.88 -14.32
C LYS A 847 18.53 24.20 -13.05
N HIS A 848 18.25 24.98 -12.01
CA HIS A 848 17.93 24.47 -10.67
C HIS A 848 16.44 24.51 -10.32
N LEU A 849 15.63 25.35 -10.99
CA LEU A 849 14.18 25.35 -10.78
C LEU A 849 13.48 24.21 -11.54
N PRO A 850 12.68 23.38 -10.84
CA PRO A 850 11.86 22.38 -11.48
C PRO A 850 10.77 23.02 -12.34
N LYS A 851 10.46 22.35 -13.45
CA LYS A 851 9.42 22.78 -14.39
C LYS A 851 8.05 22.28 -13.92
N HIS A 852 7.06 23.15 -13.94
CA HIS A 852 5.67 22.83 -13.62
C HIS A 852 4.78 23.05 -14.86
N GLY A 853 3.62 22.40 -14.91
CA GLY A 853 2.67 22.60 -16.00
C GLY A 853 1.97 23.97 -15.93
N LYS A 854 0.88 24.13 -16.68
CA LYS A 854 0.11 25.37 -16.66
C LYS A 854 -0.79 25.44 -15.44
N SER A 855 -1.09 26.66 -15.00
CA SER A 855 -2.10 26.97 -13.99
C SER A 855 -3.05 28.02 -14.54
N THR A 856 -4.32 27.97 -14.14
CA THR A 856 -5.33 28.96 -14.54
C THR A 856 -5.32 30.19 -13.64
N VAL A 857 -4.72 30.08 -12.46
CA VAL A 857 -4.72 31.12 -11.41
C VAL A 857 -3.32 31.66 -11.10
N PHE A 858 -2.28 31.10 -11.75
CA PHE A 858 -0.90 31.54 -11.66
C PHE A 858 -0.25 31.55 -13.06
N PRO A 859 0.60 32.53 -13.41
CA PRO A 859 1.09 33.65 -12.60
C PRO A 859 0.01 34.67 -12.23
N TYR A 860 0.24 35.42 -11.14
CA TYR A 860 -0.73 36.39 -10.61
C TYR A 860 -1.05 37.48 -11.64
N PHE A 861 -2.29 37.98 -11.64
CA PHE A 861 -2.73 39.01 -12.60
C PHE A 861 -2.66 40.40 -11.96
N ASP A 862 -1.92 41.34 -12.57
CA ASP A 862 -1.82 42.73 -12.11
C ASP A 862 -2.94 43.58 -12.73
N ARG A 863 -3.82 44.12 -11.90
CA ARG A 863 -5.01 44.87 -12.35
C ARG A 863 -4.68 46.23 -12.98
N LYS A 864 -3.52 46.83 -12.72
CA LYS A 864 -3.12 48.14 -13.27
C LYS A 864 -2.48 48.03 -14.65
N LEU A 865 -2.01 46.85 -15.05
CA LEU A 865 -1.29 46.65 -16.30
C LEU A 865 -2.16 46.09 -17.45
N ASP A 866 -3.47 45.90 -17.20
CA ASP A 866 -4.57 45.49 -18.11
C ASP A 866 -4.31 44.27 -19.04
N SER A 867 -3.11 43.67 -19.02
CA SER A 867 -2.71 42.54 -19.87
C SER A 867 -1.38 41.86 -19.47
N HIS A 868 -0.76 42.22 -18.34
CA HIS A 868 0.52 41.65 -17.92
C HIS A 868 0.41 40.82 -16.63
N HIS A 869 1.05 39.65 -16.63
CA HIS A 869 1.24 38.88 -15.40
C HIS A 869 2.16 39.64 -14.44
N GLY A 870 1.80 39.64 -13.16
CA GLY A 870 2.59 40.25 -12.10
C GLY A 870 3.81 39.41 -11.74
N PHE A 871 4.84 40.06 -11.21
CA PHE A 871 6.04 39.44 -10.62
C PHE A 871 6.82 38.50 -11.56
N ILE A 872 6.82 38.77 -12.87
CA ILE A 872 7.64 38.04 -13.85
C ILE A 872 9.12 38.38 -13.65
N ILE A 873 9.97 37.35 -13.68
CA ILE A 873 11.43 37.52 -13.67
C ILE A 873 11.93 37.61 -15.12
N ALA A 874 12.29 38.82 -15.56
CA ALA A 874 12.56 39.13 -16.96
C ALA A 874 13.70 38.31 -17.58
N GLY A 875 14.86 38.21 -16.93
CA GLY A 875 16.04 37.52 -17.47
C GLY A 875 15.81 36.04 -17.84
N PRO A 876 15.41 35.17 -16.88
CA PRO A 876 15.05 33.78 -17.15
C PRO A 876 13.92 33.62 -18.17
N THR A 877 12.91 34.49 -18.11
CA THR A 877 11.75 34.46 -19.03
C THR A 877 12.17 34.79 -20.46
N GLN A 878 13.01 35.81 -20.64
CA GLN A 878 13.59 36.16 -21.93
C GLN A 878 14.44 35.00 -22.49
N LEU A 879 15.26 34.36 -21.65
CA LEU A 879 16.07 33.21 -22.07
C LEU A 879 15.20 31.99 -22.46
N LEU A 880 14.06 31.78 -21.80
CA LEU A 880 13.06 30.79 -22.23
C LEU A 880 12.43 31.15 -23.58
N ALA A 881 12.08 32.42 -23.79
CA ALA A 881 11.55 32.91 -25.06
C ALA A 881 12.58 32.78 -26.21
N GLU A 882 13.86 33.10 -25.95
CA GLU A 882 14.96 32.95 -26.90
C GLU A 882 15.24 31.47 -27.23
N LYS A 883 15.19 30.57 -26.23
CA LYS A 883 15.27 29.12 -26.46
C LYS A 883 14.07 28.58 -27.24
N GLY A 884 12.88 29.16 -27.03
CA GLY A 884 11.67 28.85 -27.81
C GLY A 884 11.75 29.35 -29.25
N ALA A 885 12.37 30.52 -29.46
CA ALA A 885 12.55 31.15 -30.76
C ALA A 885 13.67 30.50 -31.61
N GLN A 886 14.69 29.89 -30.97
CA GLN A 886 15.77 29.17 -31.67
C GLN A 886 15.34 27.85 -32.36
N ALA A 887 14.07 27.43 -32.25
CA ALA A 887 13.53 26.29 -32.98
C ALA A 887 13.07 26.67 -34.40
N GLU A 888 13.85 27.44 -35.15
CA GLU A 888 13.56 27.76 -36.54
C GLU A 888 13.63 26.47 -37.38
N LYS A 889 12.51 26.11 -38.03
CA LYS A 889 12.45 24.92 -38.87
C LYS A 889 13.41 25.09 -40.05
N ILE A 890 14.21 24.06 -40.31
CA ILE A 890 15.15 24.01 -41.42
C ILE A 890 14.55 23.22 -42.60
N PRO A 891 14.81 23.61 -43.86
CA PRO A 891 14.37 22.80 -45.00
C PRO A 891 15.24 21.54 -45.15
N CYS A 892 14.60 20.39 -45.34
CA CYS A 892 15.23 19.16 -45.81
C CYS A 892 15.83 19.36 -47.20
N TYR A 893 17.08 18.94 -47.44
CA TYR A 893 17.70 19.07 -48.78
C TYR A 893 17.01 18.19 -49.83
N GLN A 894 16.54 17.00 -49.43
CA GLN A 894 15.95 16.02 -50.33
C GLN A 894 14.51 16.37 -50.73
N CYS A 895 13.66 16.83 -49.81
CA CYS A 895 12.23 17.05 -50.08
C CYS A 895 11.72 18.47 -49.78
N GLN A 896 12.59 19.39 -49.32
CA GLN A 896 12.26 20.78 -48.97
C GLN A 896 11.23 20.98 -47.84
N VAL A 897 10.78 19.90 -47.19
CA VAL A 897 9.91 20.01 -46.01
C VAL A 897 10.66 20.69 -44.87
N LEU A 898 10.00 21.67 -44.24
CA LEU A 898 10.50 22.37 -43.07
C LEU A 898 10.38 21.48 -41.83
N ILE A 899 11.52 21.04 -41.31
CA ILE A 899 11.64 20.14 -40.16
C ILE A 899 12.39 20.81 -39.03
N LYS A 900 12.15 20.40 -37.79
CA LYS A 900 12.97 20.90 -36.68
C LYS A 900 14.40 20.33 -36.78
N PRO A 901 15.44 21.08 -36.37
CA PRO A 901 16.82 20.59 -36.43
C PRO A 901 17.04 19.23 -35.77
N ASP A 902 16.38 18.97 -34.63
CA ASP A 902 16.46 17.72 -33.86
C ASP A 902 15.69 16.55 -34.49
N GLU A 903 14.77 16.82 -35.42
CA GLU A 903 14.03 15.80 -36.18
C GLU A 903 14.75 15.41 -37.48
N ALA A 904 15.81 16.14 -37.87
CA ALA A 904 16.49 15.96 -39.15
C ALA A 904 16.99 14.54 -39.39
N ARG A 905 17.59 13.89 -38.38
CA ARG A 905 18.07 12.50 -38.47
C ARG A 905 16.93 11.52 -38.76
N ASN A 906 15.79 11.73 -38.10
CA ASN A 906 14.65 10.85 -38.24
C ASN A 906 14.01 10.98 -39.62
N HIS A 907 13.85 12.21 -40.07
CA HIS A 907 13.27 12.52 -41.38
C HIS A 907 14.18 12.07 -42.54
N VAL A 908 15.45 12.50 -42.54
CA VAL A 908 16.42 12.18 -43.60
C VAL A 908 16.73 10.68 -43.64
N GLY A 909 16.73 10.01 -42.48
CA GLY A 909 16.87 8.55 -42.43
C GLY A 909 15.80 7.80 -43.23
N GLY A 910 14.57 8.34 -43.33
CA GLY A 910 13.52 7.78 -44.18
C GLY A 910 13.90 7.80 -45.66
N HIS A 911 14.42 8.93 -46.16
CA HIS A 911 14.91 9.06 -47.54
C HIS A 911 16.08 8.10 -47.83
N ILE A 912 17.03 8.00 -46.89
CA ILE A 912 18.17 7.08 -47.03
C ILE A 912 17.70 5.63 -47.11
N LEU A 913 16.79 5.22 -46.23
CA LEU A 913 16.32 3.83 -46.18
C LEU A 913 15.49 3.46 -47.43
N LYS A 914 14.65 4.37 -47.93
CA LYS A 914 13.92 4.18 -49.19
C LYS A 914 14.85 4.03 -50.38
N SER A 915 15.89 4.87 -50.46
CA SER A 915 16.92 4.78 -51.50
C SER A 915 17.64 3.42 -51.49
N ILE A 916 18.08 2.96 -50.32
CA ILE A 916 18.74 1.65 -50.15
C ILE A 916 17.81 0.49 -50.53
N ASN A 917 16.53 0.60 -50.20
CA ASN A 917 15.52 -0.41 -50.53
C ASN A 917 14.92 -0.23 -51.93
N GLY A 918 15.48 0.63 -52.79
CA GLY A 918 15.02 0.81 -54.17
C GLY A 918 13.61 1.39 -54.32
N VAL A 919 13.07 2.02 -53.27
CA VAL A 919 11.78 2.70 -53.30
C VAL A 919 11.95 4.08 -53.96
N ARG A 920 11.34 4.27 -55.13
CA ARG A 920 11.43 5.52 -55.89
C ARG A 920 10.59 6.62 -55.22
N GLU A 921 11.20 7.78 -55.00
CA GLU A 921 10.53 8.99 -54.51
C GLU A 921 10.44 10.03 -55.64
N ASP A 922 9.27 10.17 -56.25
CA ASP A 922 9.08 10.99 -57.47
C ASP A 922 9.18 12.52 -57.24
N SER A 923 9.28 12.97 -55.99
CA SER A 923 9.21 14.38 -55.60
C SER A 923 10.46 14.90 -54.86
N LEU A 924 11.62 14.26 -55.04
CA LEU A 924 12.86 14.73 -54.42
C LEU A 924 13.44 15.92 -55.19
N HIS A 925 13.74 16.99 -54.46
CA HIS A 925 14.50 18.14 -54.93
C HIS A 925 15.99 17.80 -55.11
N GLU A 926 16.53 16.92 -54.27
CA GLU A 926 17.90 16.42 -54.35
C GLU A 926 17.91 14.93 -54.02
N GLU A 927 18.63 14.14 -54.81
CA GLU A 927 18.77 12.71 -54.53
C GLU A 927 19.67 12.46 -53.31
N VAL A 928 19.41 11.36 -52.60
CA VAL A 928 20.29 10.90 -51.52
C VAL A 928 21.57 10.35 -52.13
N ASP A 929 22.72 10.65 -51.52
CA ASP A 929 23.99 10.08 -51.93
C ASP A 929 23.96 8.55 -51.86
N THR A 930 24.38 7.90 -52.93
CA THR A 930 24.24 6.44 -53.11
C THR A 930 25.40 5.65 -52.51
N ALA A 931 26.50 6.31 -52.14
CA ALA A 931 27.72 5.66 -51.65
C ALA A 931 27.88 5.79 -50.13
N ASN A 932 27.77 7.00 -49.57
CA ASN A 932 27.94 7.25 -48.14
C ASN A 932 27.07 8.41 -47.63
N PRO A 933 25.73 8.27 -47.64
CA PRO A 933 24.85 9.36 -47.23
C PRO A 933 25.00 9.69 -45.73
N CYS A 934 25.07 10.98 -45.42
CA CYS A 934 25.09 11.47 -44.04
C CYS A 934 23.72 11.29 -43.37
N GLY A 935 23.69 10.72 -42.16
CA GLY A 935 22.46 10.54 -41.40
C GLY A 935 21.72 11.83 -41.03
N PHE A 936 22.37 13.00 -41.10
CA PHE A 936 21.74 14.30 -40.82
C PHE A 936 21.23 15.05 -42.06
N CYS A 937 21.84 14.85 -43.23
CA CYS A 937 21.55 15.67 -44.42
C CYS A 937 21.44 14.89 -45.74
N GLY A 938 21.71 13.59 -45.74
CA GLY A 938 21.56 12.71 -46.92
C GLY A 938 22.64 12.85 -47.99
N ARG A 939 23.61 13.76 -47.84
CA ARG A 939 24.71 14.03 -48.79
C ARG A 939 26.00 13.25 -48.41
N GLY A 940 26.87 13.01 -49.39
CA GLY A 940 28.11 12.21 -49.22
C GLY A 940 29.31 12.91 -48.58
N ASN A 941 29.33 14.24 -48.50
CA ASN A 941 30.51 15.01 -48.09
C ASN A 941 30.63 15.27 -46.57
N CYS A 942 30.00 14.44 -45.72
CA CYS A 942 30.01 14.65 -44.28
C CYS A 942 30.66 13.47 -43.56
N GLU A 943 31.83 13.71 -42.97
CA GLU A 943 32.50 12.75 -42.11
C GLU A 943 31.85 12.69 -40.72
N VAL A 944 31.78 11.46 -40.17
CA VAL A 944 31.26 11.17 -38.83
C VAL A 944 32.29 10.37 -38.05
N ASP A 945 32.38 10.62 -36.75
CA ASP A 945 33.29 9.91 -35.85
C ASP A 945 32.62 9.63 -34.49
N LEU A 946 33.16 8.66 -33.77
CA LEU A 946 32.71 8.22 -32.45
C LEU A 946 33.89 8.28 -31.47
N SER A 947 33.87 9.27 -30.58
CA SER A 947 34.86 9.38 -29.50
C SER A 947 34.35 8.65 -28.24
N GLY A 948 35.00 7.53 -27.90
CA GLY A 948 34.75 6.74 -26.69
C GLY A 948 35.30 5.32 -26.85
N THR A 949 36.12 4.83 -25.92
CA THR A 949 36.63 3.46 -25.96
C THR A 949 35.51 2.46 -25.66
N THR A 950 35.52 1.30 -26.31
CA THR A 950 34.58 0.18 -26.08
C THR A 950 34.57 -0.35 -24.64
N THR A 951 35.48 0.12 -23.78
CA THR A 951 35.72 -0.35 -22.40
C THR A 951 35.30 0.61 -21.28
N SER A 952 34.70 1.78 -21.56
CA SER A 952 34.31 2.74 -20.50
C SER A 952 32.80 2.90 -20.31
N LYS A 953 32.34 3.02 -19.05
CA LYS A 953 30.92 3.23 -18.63
C LYS A 953 30.31 4.58 -19.08
N VAL A 954 30.98 5.32 -19.97
CA VAL A 954 30.55 6.63 -20.47
C VAL A 954 30.01 6.46 -21.90
N ALA A 955 28.80 6.96 -22.17
CA ALA A 955 28.17 6.83 -23.48
C ALA A 955 29.03 7.47 -24.60
N PRO A 956 29.23 6.79 -25.75
CA PRO A 956 30.07 7.30 -26.83
C PRO A 956 29.50 8.59 -27.41
N LYS A 957 30.37 9.60 -27.61
CA LYS A 957 29.99 10.92 -28.14
C LYS A 957 30.16 10.92 -29.66
N VAL A 958 29.09 11.29 -30.37
CA VAL A 958 29.08 11.46 -31.83
C VAL A 958 29.66 12.84 -32.18
N SER A 959 30.61 12.87 -33.11
CA SER A 959 31.08 14.10 -33.76
C SER A 959 30.86 13.98 -35.27
N SER A 960 30.46 15.08 -35.92
CA SER A 960 30.20 15.11 -37.35
C SER A 960 30.53 16.50 -37.88
N GLN A 961 31.09 16.56 -39.09
CA GLN A 961 31.40 17.83 -39.78
C GLN A 961 30.18 18.41 -40.51
N CYS A 962 29.02 17.74 -40.46
CA CYS A 962 27.81 18.21 -41.12
C CYS A 962 27.30 19.53 -40.49
N LEU A 963 26.92 20.50 -41.33
CA LEU A 963 26.27 21.74 -40.89
C LEU A 963 24.89 21.51 -40.21
N ARG A 964 24.30 20.33 -40.39
CA ARG A 964 23.02 19.90 -39.76
C ARG A 964 23.24 19.05 -38.49
N THR A 965 24.46 18.97 -37.99
CA THR A 965 24.77 18.18 -36.78
C THR A 965 24.07 18.79 -35.56
N HIS A 966 23.37 17.94 -34.79
CA HIS A 966 22.76 18.29 -33.51
C HIS A 966 23.02 17.18 -32.50
N PRO A 967 23.03 17.47 -31.18
CA PRO A 967 23.22 16.45 -30.16
C PRO A 967 22.00 15.52 -30.07
N PHE A 968 22.24 14.22 -29.97
CA PHE A 968 21.18 13.23 -29.75
C PHE A 968 21.67 12.08 -28.85
N SER A 969 20.74 11.42 -28.15
CA SER A 969 21.05 10.29 -27.26
C SER A 969 21.19 8.99 -28.06
N MET A 970 22.41 8.46 -28.18
CA MET A 970 22.70 7.18 -28.87
C MET A 970 21.90 5.99 -28.32
N GLY A 971 21.65 5.95 -27.00
CA GLY A 971 20.91 4.86 -26.36
C GLY A 971 19.43 4.80 -26.77
N HIS A 972 18.80 5.96 -26.95
CA HIS A 972 17.43 6.05 -27.46
C HIS A 972 17.40 5.90 -28.98
N ALA A 973 18.32 6.56 -29.69
CA ALA A 973 18.39 6.60 -31.15
C ALA A 973 18.69 5.26 -31.82
N LYS A 974 19.22 4.28 -31.08
CA LYS A 974 19.43 2.89 -31.54
C LYS A 974 18.18 2.02 -31.48
N LYS A 975 17.15 2.43 -30.75
CA LYS A 975 15.92 1.66 -30.53
C LYS A 975 14.77 2.25 -31.34
N TYR A 976 14.03 1.39 -32.03
CA TYR A 976 12.81 1.79 -32.73
C TYR A 976 11.75 2.29 -31.75
N SER A 977 11.04 3.36 -32.13
CA SER A 977 9.82 3.82 -31.46
C SER A 977 8.82 4.35 -32.49
N ALA A 978 7.52 4.38 -32.15
CA ALA A 978 6.49 4.86 -33.06
C ALA A 978 6.62 6.36 -33.40
N THR A 979 7.25 7.16 -32.52
CA THR A 979 7.41 8.61 -32.70
C THR A 979 8.74 8.97 -33.37
N THR A 980 9.79 8.16 -33.20
CA THR A 980 11.10 8.31 -33.85
C THR A 980 11.56 6.98 -34.45
N PRO A 981 10.97 6.57 -35.60
CA PRO A 981 11.19 5.24 -36.16
C PRO A 981 12.61 4.99 -36.70
N CYS A 982 13.40 6.03 -36.99
CA CYS A 982 14.74 5.89 -37.57
C CYS A 982 15.81 5.48 -36.54
N THR A 983 16.44 4.32 -36.76
CA THR A 983 17.58 3.84 -35.97
C THR A 983 18.95 4.14 -36.60
N ASN A 984 18.99 5.00 -37.63
CA ASN A 984 20.24 5.35 -38.31
C ASN A 984 21.19 6.10 -37.36
N VAL A 985 22.23 5.41 -36.88
CA VAL A 985 23.26 5.96 -35.98
C VAL A 985 24.65 5.59 -36.49
N PRO A 986 25.71 6.31 -36.08
CA PRO A 986 27.07 5.91 -36.41
C PRO A 986 27.46 4.59 -35.74
N VAL A 987 28.13 3.71 -36.47
CA VAL A 987 28.60 2.38 -36.06
C VAL A 987 30.02 2.15 -36.57
N PHE A 988 30.82 1.41 -35.81
CA PHE A 988 32.15 0.98 -36.24
C PHE A 988 32.03 -0.17 -37.25
N CYS A 989 32.80 -0.14 -38.34
CA CYS A 989 32.98 -1.30 -39.20
C CYS A 989 33.98 -2.25 -38.56
N LEU A 990 33.51 -3.40 -38.04
CA LEU A 990 34.39 -4.39 -37.40
C LEU A 990 35.22 -5.23 -38.39
N LEU A 991 35.03 -5.02 -39.70
CA LEU A 991 35.77 -5.69 -40.77
C LEU A 991 36.98 -4.89 -41.26
N CYS A 992 37.01 -3.58 -41.01
CA CYS A 992 38.10 -2.71 -41.39
C CYS A 992 39.26 -2.79 -40.38
N PRO A 993 40.53 -2.74 -40.84
CA PRO A 993 41.66 -2.63 -39.93
C PRO A 993 41.60 -1.31 -39.15
N THR A 994 42.04 -1.33 -37.89
CA THR A 994 42.18 -0.12 -37.08
C THR A 994 43.28 0.79 -37.65
N ILE A 995 42.95 2.04 -37.95
CA ILE A 995 43.89 2.98 -38.57
C ILE A 995 44.60 3.83 -37.48
N ALA A 996 45.93 3.88 -37.50
CA ALA A 996 46.70 4.80 -36.66
C ALA A 996 46.61 6.23 -37.24
N PRO A 997 46.39 7.29 -36.42
CA PRO A 997 46.65 7.37 -34.99
C PRO A 997 45.43 7.13 -34.06
N ARG A 998 44.23 6.85 -34.60
CA ARG A 998 42.97 6.84 -33.82
C ARG A 998 42.67 5.55 -33.03
N LYS A 999 43.42 4.46 -33.21
CA LYS A 999 43.20 3.14 -32.54
C LYS A 999 41.74 2.65 -32.61
N SER A 1000 40.97 3.07 -33.60
CA SER A 1000 39.58 2.65 -33.82
C SER A 1000 39.35 2.28 -35.29
N PRO A 1001 38.38 1.38 -35.58
CA PRO A 1001 37.96 1.10 -36.96
C PRO A 1001 37.24 2.30 -37.58
N ALA A 1002 37.11 2.30 -38.91
CA ALA A 1002 36.33 3.31 -39.62
C ALA A 1002 34.86 3.34 -39.16
N VAL A 1003 34.28 4.55 -39.06
CA VAL A 1003 32.91 4.79 -38.60
C VAL A 1003 32.02 5.14 -39.79
N PHE A 1004 30.86 4.49 -39.89
CA PHE A 1004 29.85 4.76 -40.90
C PHE A 1004 28.49 4.92 -40.25
N TRP A 1005 27.56 5.62 -40.91
CA TRP A 1005 26.16 5.56 -40.51
C TRP A 1005 25.62 4.14 -40.74
N LYS A 1006 24.76 3.65 -39.84
CA LYS A 1006 24.17 2.31 -39.87
C LYS A 1006 23.57 1.96 -41.23
N TYR A 1007 22.92 2.93 -41.89
CA TYR A 1007 22.35 2.71 -43.22
C TYR A 1007 23.40 2.75 -44.34
N SER A 1008 24.45 3.55 -44.19
CA SER A 1008 25.49 3.73 -45.21
C SER A 1008 26.54 2.61 -45.22
N ILE A 1009 26.70 1.89 -44.10
CA ILE A 1009 27.70 0.82 -43.98
C ILE A 1009 27.43 -0.37 -44.91
N PHE A 1010 26.19 -0.59 -45.37
CA PHE A 1010 25.88 -1.67 -46.31
C PHE A 1010 26.59 -1.49 -47.65
N ALA A 1011 26.63 -0.26 -48.18
CA ALA A 1011 27.38 0.05 -49.41
C ALA A 1011 28.88 -0.18 -49.21
N HIS A 1012 29.42 0.24 -48.07
CA HIS A 1012 30.81 -0.01 -47.71
C HIS A 1012 31.15 -1.51 -47.62
N ILE A 1013 30.32 -2.32 -46.97
CA ILE A 1013 30.54 -3.78 -46.88
C ILE A 1013 30.50 -4.42 -48.27
N ARG A 1014 29.53 -4.03 -49.11
CA ARG A 1014 29.40 -4.54 -50.48
C ARG A 1014 30.65 -4.27 -51.33
N GLU A 1015 31.23 -3.08 -51.19
CA GLU A 1015 32.35 -2.63 -52.03
C GLU A 1015 33.72 -3.03 -51.48
N GLN A 1016 33.95 -2.90 -50.17
CA GLN A 1016 35.26 -3.08 -49.54
C GLN A 1016 35.41 -4.45 -48.84
N HIS A 1017 34.28 -5.12 -48.56
CA HIS A 1017 34.26 -6.44 -47.92
C HIS A 1017 33.35 -7.43 -48.67
N PRO A 1018 33.52 -7.63 -50.00
CA PRO A 1018 32.58 -8.38 -50.83
C PRO A 1018 32.39 -9.85 -50.42
N ARG A 1019 33.35 -10.43 -49.67
CA ARG A 1019 33.21 -11.79 -49.09
C ARG A 1019 32.11 -11.89 -48.02
N TYR A 1020 31.77 -10.78 -47.39
CA TYR A 1020 30.73 -10.66 -46.37
C TYR A 1020 29.42 -10.10 -46.95
N TRP A 1021 29.27 -10.08 -48.28
CA TRP A 1021 28.06 -9.63 -48.96
C TRP A 1021 27.43 -10.76 -49.76
N ASP A 1022 26.14 -11.00 -49.54
CA ASP A 1022 25.34 -11.90 -50.37
C ASP A 1022 24.69 -11.08 -51.50
N ALA A 1023 25.18 -11.27 -52.72
CA ALA A 1023 24.67 -10.57 -53.91
C ALA A 1023 23.25 -11.02 -54.30
N ALA A 1024 22.84 -12.25 -53.96
CA ALA A 1024 21.52 -12.77 -54.30
C ALA A 1024 20.44 -12.25 -53.34
N LEU A 1025 20.78 -12.12 -52.05
CA LEU A 1025 19.87 -11.61 -51.01
C LEU A 1025 20.07 -10.12 -50.71
N ASN A 1026 21.02 -9.46 -51.39
CA ASN A 1026 21.37 -8.05 -51.26
C ASN A 1026 21.57 -7.61 -49.79
N ARG A 1027 22.29 -8.42 -49.00
CA ARG A 1027 22.51 -8.21 -47.57
C ARG A 1027 23.87 -8.72 -47.10
N PRO A 1028 24.39 -8.25 -45.95
CA PRO A 1028 25.60 -8.83 -45.36
C PRO A 1028 25.39 -10.29 -44.91
N GLN A 1029 26.45 -11.08 -44.93
CA GLN A 1029 26.50 -12.47 -44.46
C GLN A 1029 27.81 -12.74 -43.70
N ASN A 1030 27.81 -13.78 -42.86
CA ASN A 1030 28.98 -14.23 -42.09
C ASN A 1030 29.59 -13.15 -41.19
N LEU A 1031 28.76 -12.26 -40.63
CA LEU A 1031 29.19 -11.26 -39.65
C LEU A 1031 29.14 -11.87 -38.23
N SER A 1032 29.83 -11.27 -37.26
CA SER A 1032 29.66 -11.69 -35.86
C SER A 1032 28.28 -11.30 -35.35
N GLU A 1033 27.71 -12.09 -34.44
CA GLU A 1033 26.36 -11.87 -33.87
C GLU A 1033 26.17 -10.43 -33.34
N GLN A 1034 27.18 -9.90 -32.65
CA GLN A 1034 27.16 -8.52 -32.15
C GLN A 1034 27.15 -7.47 -33.28
N PHE A 1035 27.84 -7.73 -34.40
CA PHE A 1035 27.85 -6.82 -35.54
C PHE A 1035 26.53 -6.89 -36.30
N GLU A 1036 25.96 -8.08 -36.48
CA GLU A 1036 24.63 -8.27 -37.08
C GLU A 1036 23.55 -7.53 -36.28
N LEU A 1037 23.55 -7.66 -34.95
CA LEU A 1037 22.61 -6.93 -34.08
C LEU A 1037 22.74 -5.41 -34.20
N ASN A 1038 23.97 -4.89 -34.38
CA ASN A 1038 24.19 -3.45 -34.57
C ASN A 1038 23.69 -2.95 -35.94
N LEU A 1039 23.66 -3.81 -36.95
CA LEU A 1039 23.23 -3.48 -38.30
C LEU A 1039 21.74 -3.80 -38.58
N ALA A 1040 21.09 -4.60 -37.73
CA ALA A 1040 19.72 -5.06 -37.92
C ALA A 1040 18.72 -3.89 -38.06
N ILE A 1041 18.00 -3.83 -39.18
CA ILE A 1041 16.87 -2.91 -39.41
C ILE A 1041 15.59 -3.71 -39.26
N SER A 1042 14.70 -3.27 -38.37
CA SER A 1042 13.48 -4.05 -38.08
C SER A 1042 12.42 -3.89 -39.18
N HIS A 1043 11.53 -4.88 -39.30
CA HIS A 1043 10.38 -4.77 -40.23
C HIS A 1043 9.46 -3.60 -39.86
N ALA A 1044 9.24 -3.36 -38.55
CA ALA A 1044 8.44 -2.25 -38.06
C ALA A 1044 9.04 -0.88 -38.43
N GLU A 1045 10.36 -0.74 -38.35
CA GLU A 1045 11.11 0.44 -38.80
C GLU A 1045 10.97 0.70 -40.30
N THR A 1046 11.11 -0.35 -41.11
CA THR A 1046 10.98 -0.27 -42.57
C THR A 1046 9.55 0.13 -42.99
N LEU A 1047 8.54 -0.42 -42.30
CA LEU A 1047 7.13 -0.08 -42.51
C LEU A 1047 6.84 1.38 -42.12
N ALA A 1048 7.30 1.80 -40.93
CA ALA A 1048 7.08 3.16 -40.42
C ALA A 1048 7.76 4.24 -41.26
N LEU A 1049 8.90 3.92 -41.87
CA LEU A 1049 9.62 4.83 -42.79
C LEU A 1049 9.17 4.71 -44.26
N GLY A 1050 8.21 3.82 -44.56
CA GLY A 1050 7.66 3.66 -45.90
C GLY A 1050 8.66 3.10 -46.93
N ALA A 1051 9.56 2.20 -46.50
CA ALA A 1051 10.66 1.67 -47.30
C ALA A 1051 10.47 0.17 -47.68
N VAL A 1052 9.24 -0.29 -47.90
CA VAL A 1052 8.92 -1.70 -48.22
C VAL A 1052 9.00 -1.96 -49.74
N PHE A 1053 9.64 -3.07 -50.16
CA PHE A 1053 9.84 -3.43 -51.57
C PHE A 1053 8.53 -3.94 -52.23
N GLY A 1054 8.20 -3.36 -53.40
CA GLY A 1054 7.36 -3.90 -54.48
C GLY A 1054 6.11 -4.76 -54.17
N VAL A 1055 4.93 -4.12 -54.13
CA VAL A 1055 3.70 -4.69 -54.72
C VAL A 1055 3.18 -3.67 -55.75
N PRO A 1056 2.89 -4.07 -57.01
CA PRO A 1056 2.45 -3.14 -58.04
C PRO A 1056 1.09 -2.52 -57.68
N ALA A 1057 0.96 -1.21 -57.84
CA ALA A 1057 -0.32 -0.53 -57.69
C ALA A 1057 -1.36 -1.09 -58.68
N PRO A 1058 -2.56 -1.52 -58.23
CA PRO A 1058 -3.66 -1.78 -59.13
C PRO A 1058 -4.18 -0.46 -59.70
N ALA A 1059 -4.42 -0.46 -61.01
CA ALA A 1059 -4.84 0.70 -61.80
C ALA A 1059 -6.00 1.50 -61.19
N ALA A 1060 -5.75 2.78 -60.89
CA ALA A 1060 -6.81 3.73 -60.60
C ALA A 1060 -7.54 4.09 -61.90
N THR A 1061 -8.73 3.51 -62.09
CA THR A 1061 -9.72 3.96 -63.06
C THR A 1061 -10.03 5.44 -62.85
N ARG A 1062 -9.80 6.23 -63.90
CA ARG A 1062 -10.19 7.63 -64.04
C ARG A 1062 -11.63 7.86 -63.59
N ARG A 1063 -11.84 8.78 -62.65
CA ARG A 1063 -13.01 9.66 -62.65
C ARG A 1063 -12.56 11.10 -62.66
N ASN A 1064 -12.79 11.72 -63.81
CA ASN A 1064 -12.57 13.12 -64.13
C ASN A 1064 -13.19 14.03 -63.06
N LYS A 1065 -12.40 14.98 -62.53
CA LYS A 1065 -12.91 16.27 -62.09
C LYS A 1065 -12.65 17.27 -63.21
N ARG A 1066 -13.72 17.75 -63.85
CA ARG A 1066 -13.71 19.04 -64.56
C ARG A 1066 -14.28 20.13 -63.64
N PRO A 1067 -13.94 21.40 -63.89
CA PRO A 1067 -13.79 22.43 -62.87
C PRO A 1067 -15.09 23.21 -62.60
N LEU A 1068 -15.11 23.88 -61.44
CA LEU A 1068 -16.11 24.89 -61.08
C LEU A 1068 -16.05 26.08 -62.06
N GLY A 1069 -17.20 26.37 -62.66
CA GLY A 1069 -17.50 27.58 -63.40
C GLY A 1069 -19.02 27.75 -63.51
N GLU A 1070 -19.51 28.80 -62.87
CA GLU A 1070 -20.73 29.58 -63.15
C GLU A 1070 -22.15 29.01 -62.92
N ILE A 1071 -22.82 29.68 -61.96
CA ILE A 1071 -24.06 30.46 -62.09
C ILE A 1071 -25.42 29.73 -62.32
N THR A 1072 -26.32 30.05 -61.37
CA THR A 1072 -27.80 30.16 -61.40
C THR A 1072 -28.73 28.96 -61.18
N ASN A 1073 -29.54 29.19 -60.13
CA ASN A 1073 -30.99 29.10 -60.00
C ASN A 1073 -31.72 27.74 -60.01
N ASP A 1074 -32.45 27.63 -58.91
CA ASP A 1074 -33.87 27.28 -58.81
C ASP A 1074 -34.29 25.86 -58.39
N THR A 1075 -35.14 25.91 -57.35
CA THR A 1075 -36.25 25.01 -57.03
C THR A 1075 -35.96 23.60 -56.49
N GLN A 1076 -35.99 23.51 -55.15
CA GLN A 1076 -36.94 22.77 -54.29
C GLN A 1076 -37.74 21.52 -54.80
N PRO A 1077 -38.25 20.67 -53.89
CA PRO A 1077 -38.02 19.20 -53.81
C PRO A 1077 -39.29 18.38 -54.21
N PRO A 1078 -39.41 17.05 -53.99
CA PRO A 1078 -39.65 16.41 -52.66
C PRO A 1078 -38.95 15.04 -52.47
N SER A 1079 -38.46 14.70 -51.27
CA SER A 1079 -39.09 13.80 -50.27
C SER A 1079 -39.76 12.52 -50.79
N PHE A 1080 -39.40 11.36 -50.23
CA PHE A 1080 -40.24 10.27 -49.66
C PHE A 1080 -39.32 9.05 -49.42
N ARG A 1081 -38.96 8.75 -48.16
CA ARG A 1081 -39.61 7.84 -47.20
C ARG A 1081 -39.11 6.38 -47.24
N ARG A 1082 -38.51 6.03 -46.09
CA ARG A 1082 -38.79 4.90 -45.19
C ARG A 1082 -38.28 3.48 -45.51
N ARG A 1083 -37.60 2.99 -44.45
CA ARG A 1083 -37.58 1.65 -43.83
C ARG A 1083 -36.80 0.59 -44.63
N VAL A 1084 -35.92 -0.19 -44.02
CA VAL A 1084 -35.86 -0.70 -42.63
C VAL A 1084 -34.50 -0.39 -42.00
#